data_AF-A0A8J4WBC0-F1
#
_entry.id   AF-A0A8J4WBC0-F1
#
_cell.length_a   1.000
_cell.length_b   1.000
_cell.length_c   1.000
_cell.angle_alpha   90.00
_cell.angle_beta   90.00
_cell.angle_gamma   90.00
#
_symmetry.space_group_name_H-M   'P 1'
#
loop_
_entity.id
_entity.type
_entity.pdbx_description
1 polymer ?
#
loop_
_entity_poly.entity_id
_entity_poly.type
_entity_poly.pdbx_seq_one_letter_code
_entity_poly.pdbx_strand_id
1 'polypeptide(L)'
;MLHGADYNPEQWLRYPEVLEEDIRLMKLAKCNVMSVGIFSWVSLEPEEGVYTFEWLDQVLDRFAANGIYAFLATPSGARPAWMSAKYPEVLRVGANRVRNLHGFRHNHCYTSPVYREKVTAINTKLAERYSDHPAVIGWHISNEFGGDCHCDYCQEAFRGWVKNKYGTLDELNHSWWTTFWSHTVTDWSQVESPAPHGETQVHAMNLDWRRFVTDQTADFIVHETKPLKAKNPDLPVTTNLMEFYEGLNYWKFADILDFLSWDSYPTWHDADEEDTLASRIAMMHDIVRSIKGGQPFLLMESTPSSTNWQETSKLKRPGMHLLASLQAVAHGSDSVQYFQWRKSRGSSEKLHGAVVDHVGHEHTRVFQDVTDVGTALEGMQAVVGASVPAEVAIIFDWENRWAVKDSQGPRNIGVKYEQTVEWHYDAFWKKGVPVDVIDMDADLSKYKLLIAPMLYLVREGVGERIERFVENGGTFVATYWSGIVNENDLCFLGGFPGPLRKTLGIWSEEIDGLHDRDLNGVVPVKDNELQLNAEYDAFELCDLIHLEGAEALATYRSDFYAGRPALTVNRLGSGKAYYMATRFKAPFYDDFYGSLIADLGIERALETQLPAGVTAHIRTDGRADYVFVQNYTPETKQVKLDEQSYTDLLSGGAVEANFGEVASAISEAGGDIIAIDVISTNQDVSVRDLTVAVTDAQDNSKIIEGVRQLKGASIINVSDRTFLLHLGGKIEVTPKTPIHNREDLSRVYTPDVARVCSAISEEPGKAFSLTIKRNTVAVVSDGSAVLGLGNIGPRAAMPVMEGKAMLFKQFAGVDAFPICLDTQDTEEIIRTVKAISPAFGGINLEDISSPRCFEIERRLNEELDIPVFHDDQHGTAVVLYAGLINALKLVGKSITDVKIVVCGIGAAGVACSNILLSAGASRVVGVDREGALVRTNTYENEVWSDYAARTNPELETGSLREVIRGADVFIGLSRGNLLTREDVQTMAADPIVFAMANPVPEIMPSVVEDIVAVMATGRSDYPNQINNVLCFPGMFRAVLDCRASEINEEMKLAAAQAIASAISDEERTRYYIIPSVFNDKIVKSMRSRVIEAAVKTGVARRIPREQAREGGEV
;
A
#
# COMPACT_ATOMS: atom_id res chain seq x y z
N MET A 1 -30.48 14.38 2.84
CA MET A 1 -30.05 13.08 2.30
C MET A 1 -29.90 12.08 3.45
N LEU A 2 -29.96 10.77 3.19
CA LEU A 2 -29.77 9.76 4.23
C LEU A 2 -28.28 9.67 4.62
N HIS A 3 -27.99 9.67 5.93
CA HIS A 3 -26.63 9.58 6.47
C HIS A 3 -26.65 8.71 7.71
N GLY A 4 -25.85 7.64 7.76
CA GLY A 4 -26.11 6.59 8.72
C GLY A 4 -25.06 5.50 8.81
N ALA A 5 -25.41 4.42 9.50
CA ALA A 5 -24.54 3.26 9.63
C ALA A 5 -25.32 2.01 10.06
N ASP A 6 -24.67 0.87 9.92
CA ASP A 6 -25.03 -0.35 10.61
C ASP A 6 -24.91 -0.16 12.13
N TYR A 7 -26.01 -0.39 12.83
CA TYR A 7 -26.10 -0.25 14.28
C TYR A 7 -26.46 -1.58 14.94
N ASN A 8 -25.54 -2.06 15.79
CA ASN A 8 -25.60 -3.36 16.46
C ASN A 8 -25.79 -3.21 18.00
N PRO A 9 -26.91 -2.63 18.48
CA PRO A 9 -27.13 -2.37 19.91
C PRO A 9 -27.26 -3.64 20.76
N GLU A 10 -27.60 -4.78 20.16
CA GLU A 10 -27.71 -6.07 20.84
C GLU A 10 -26.37 -6.51 21.47
N GLN A 11 -25.25 -6.01 20.95
CA GLN A 11 -23.91 -6.25 21.52
C GLN A 11 -23.66 -5.44 22.81
N TRP A 12 -24.49 -4.42 23.06
CA TRP A 12 -24.30 -3.42 24.11
C TRP A 12 -25.44 -3.39 25.13
N LEU A 13 -26.37 -4.35 25.11
CA LEU A 13 -27.51 -4.39 26.06
C LEU A 13 -27.11 -4.43 27.54
N ARG A 14 -25.87 -4.86 27.84
CA ARG A 14 -25.30 -4.84 29.20
C ARG A 14 -24.74 -3.47 29.62
N TYR A 15 -24.71 -2.50 28.71
CA TYR A 15 -24.17 -1.15 28.86
C TYR A 15 -25.21 -0.11 28.44
N PRO A 16 -26.32 0.09 29.19
CA PRO A 16 -27.39 1.01 28.80
C PRO A 16 -26.91 2.45 28.55
N GLU A 17 -25.86 2.88 29.25
CA GLU A 17 -25.21 4.18 29.06
C GLU A 17 -24.63 4.35 27.66
N VAL A 18 -24.16 3.26 27.03
CA VAL A 18 -23.67 3.28 25.64
C VAL A 18 -24.82 3.55 24.68
N LEU A 19 -25.98 2.92 24.91
CA LEU A 19 -27.17 3.11 24.07
C LEU A 19 -27.77 4.51 24.18
N GLU A 20 -27.63 5.17 25.33
CA GLU A 20 -28.00 6.57 25.51
C GLU A 20 -27.01 7.50 24.81
N GLU A 21 -25.73 7.23 24.97
CA GLU A 21 -24.65 8.01 24.35
C GLU A 21 -24.66 7.92 22.83
N ASP A 22 -24.99 6.75 22.28
CA ASP A 22 -25.13 6.55 20.83
C ASP A 22 -26.13 7.54 20.23
N ILE A 23 -27.29 7.77 20.85
CA ILE A 23 -28.29 8.72 20.34
C ILE A 23 -27.74 10.16 20.33
N ARG A 24 -26.99 10.56 21.37
CA ARG A 24 -26.35 11.89 21.42
C ARG A 24 -25.33 12.04 20.30
N LEU A 25 -24.49 11.04 20.13
CA LEU A 25 -23.44 11.01 19.11
C LEU A 25 -24.01 10.95 17.69
N MET A 26 -25.10 10.22 17.44
CA MET A 26 -25.78 10.17 16.13
C MET A 26 -26.23 11.56 15.69
N LYS A 27 -26.83 12.32 16.60
CA LYS A 27 -27.22 13.72 16.32
C LYS A 27 -26.03 14.62 16.06
N LEU A 28 -24.95 14.45 16.83
CA LEU A 28 -23.74 15.26 16.67
C LEU A 28 -23.05 15.00 15.32
N ALA A 29 -23.00 13.75 14.89
CA ALA A 29 -22.49 13.33 13.59
C ALA A 29 -23.46 13.63 12.41
N LYS A 30 -24.66 14.17 12.70
CA LYS A 30 -25.73 14.41 11.72
C LYS A 30 -26.16 13.12 10.99
N CYS A 31 -26.16 11.99 11.70
CA CYS A 31 -26.71 10.74 11.18
C CYS A 31 -28.22 10.65 11.49
N ASN A 32 -29.01 10.30 10.47
CA ASN A 32 -30.47 10.27 10.51
C ASN A 32 -31.08 8.90 10.13
N VAL A 33 -30.28 7.90 9.79
CA VAL A 33 -30.74 6.53 9.49
C VAL A 33 -29.76 5.50 10.04
N MET A 34 -30.25 4.32 10.43
CA MET A 34 -29.42 3.18 10.83
C MET A 34 -29.97 1.88 10.26
N SER A 35 -29.08 0.96 9.87
CA SER A 35 -29.46 -0.43 9.57
C SER A 35 -29.39 -1.25 10.85
N VAL A 36 -30.47 -1.90 11.27
CA VAL A 36 -30.57 -2.60 12.56
C VAL A 36 -31.11 -4.01 12.36
N GLY A 37 -30.60 -4.99 13.12
CA GLY A 37 -31.14 -6.35 13.14
C GLY A 37 -30.40 -7.35 12.26
N ILE A 38 -29.34 -6.93 11.56
CA ILE A 38 -28.68 -7.70 10.48
C ILE A 38 -28.18 -9.06 10.97
N PHE A 39 -27.47 -9.07 12.11
CA PHE A 39 -26.92 -10.29 12.71
C PHE A 39 -27.55 -10.62 14.06
N SER A 40 -28.80 -10.21 14.27
CA SER A 40 -29.44 -10.27 15.58
C SER A 40 -30.30 -11.51 15.80
N TRP A 41 -30.24 -12.56 14.95
CA TRP A 41 -31.16 -13.71 15.05
C TRP A 41 -31.13 -14.33 16.45
N VAL A 42 -29.95 -14.62 17.00
CA VAL A 42 -29.85 -15.22 18.33
C VAL A 42 -30.32 -14.28 19.45
N SER A 43 -30.28 -12.96 19.23
CA SER A 43 -30.80 -11.96 20.17
C SER A 43 -32.31 -11.77 20.06
N LEU A 44 -32.91 -12.18 18.95
CA LEU A 44 -34.36 -12.17 18.71
C LEU A 44 -35.01 -13.51 19.07
N GLU A 45 -34.30 -14.63 18.85
CA GLU A 45 -34.73 -16.00 19.10
C GLU A 45 -33.57 -16.82 19.75
N PRO A 46 -33.28 -16.60 21.04
CA PRO A 46 -32.17 -17.26 21.74
C PRO A 46 -32.35 -18.79 21.84
N GLU A 47 -33.60 -19.24 21.91
CA GLU A 47 -34.00 -20.65 21.86
C GLU A 47 -35.13 -20.79 20.84
N GLU A 48 -35.23 -21.94 20.19
CA GLU A 48 -36.24 -22.16 19.14
C GLU A 48 -37.67 -21.89 19.64
N GLY A 49 -38.36 -20.95 19.00
CA GLY A 49 -39.72 -20.53 19.36
C GLY A 49 -39.83 -19.59 20.56
N VAL A 50 -38.72 -19.25 21.23
CA VAL A 50 -38.67 -18.28 22.34
C VAL A 50 -38.14 -16.96 21.79
N TYR A 51 -38.99 -15.94 21.72
CA TYR A 51 -38.64 -14.64 21.13
C TYR A 51 -38.46 -13.55 22.18
N THR A 52 -37.46 -12.68 21.97
CA THR A 52 -37.11 -11.56 22.86
C THR A 52 -36.98 -10.26 22.06
N PHE A 53 -38.10 -9.60 21.82
CA PHE A 53 -38.19 -8.40 20.97
C PHE A 53 -38.03 -7.07 21.74
N GLU A 54 -38.08 -7.11 23.08
CA GLU A 54 -38.22 -5.93 23.94
C GLU A 54 -37.05 -4.93 23.79
N TRP A 55 -35.85 -5.42 23.48
CA TRP A 55 -34.70 -4.56 23.26
C TRP A 55 -34.80 -3.80 21.93
N LEU A 56 -35.35 -4.44 20.89
CA LEU A 56 -35.51 -3.83 19.57
C LEU A 56 -36.66 -2.82 19.59
N ASP A 57 -37.74 -3.09 20.33
CA ASP A 57 -38.79 -2.09 20.62
C ASP A 57 -38.18 -0.80 21.16
N GLN A 58 -37.34 -0.91 22.20
CA GLN A 58 -36.71 0.24 22.83
C GLN A 58 -35.77 1.01 21.89
N VAL A 59 -35.04 0.31 21.02
CA VAL A 59 -34.18 0.94 20.01
C VAL A 59 -35.01 1.72 19.00
N LEU A 60 -36.07 1.11 18.45
CA LEU A 60 -36.92 1.76 17.45
C LEU A 60 -37.72 2.93 18.06
N ASP A 61 -38.24 2.79 19.29
CA ASP A 61 -38.91 3.87 20.01
C ASP A 61 -37.95 5.05 20.25
N ARG A 62 -36.70 4.78 20.63
CA ARG A 62 -35.67 5.82 20.77
C ARG A 62 -35.38 6.50 19.44
N PHE A 63 -35.29 5.75 18.34
CA PHE A 63 -35.09 6.33 17.02
C PHE A 63 -36.24 7.26 16.63
N ALA A 64 -37.49 6.81 16.76
CA ALA A 64 -38.67 7.63 16.49
C ALA A 64 -38.71 8.90 17.35
N ALA A 65 -38.39 8.80 18.64
CA ALA A 65 -38.33 9.94 19.56
C ALA A 65 -37.23 10.97 19.21
N ASN A 66 -36.23 10.58 18.41
CA ASN A 66 -35.07 11.39 18.10
C ASN A 66 -34.96 11.77 16.61
N GLY A 67 -35.96 11.44 15.79
CA GLY A 67 -35.97 11.74 14.36
C GLY A 67 -34.95 10.92 13.56
N ILE A 68 -34.62 9.72 14.03
CA ILE A 68 -33.74 8.77 13.37
C ILE A 68 -34.60 7.67 12.75
N TYR A 69 -34.26 7.26 11.54
CA TYR A 69 -34.93 6.19 10.80
C TYR A 69 -34.18 4.87 10.89
N ALA A 70 -34.86 3.78 10.57
CA ALA A 70 -34.33 2.43 10.53
C ALA A 70 -34.58 1.76 9.18
N PHE A 71 -33.52 1.24 8.57
CA PHE A 71 -33.63 0.08 7.69
C PHE A 71 -33.63 -1.16 8.57
N LEU A 72 -34.80 -1.79 8.72
CA LEU A 72 -34.93 -2.97 9.56
C LEU A 72 -34.50 -4.21 8.77
N ALA A 73 -33.52 -4.94 9.29
CA ALA A 73 -32.97 -6.08 8.58
C ALA A 73 -33.66 -7.40 8.94
N THR A 74 -33.75 -8.31 7.96
CA THR A 74 -34.07 -9.72 8.25
C THR A 74 -32.78 -10.45 8.66
N PRO A 75 -32.77 -11.23 9.76
CA PRO A 75 -31.53 -11.67 10.38
C PRO A 75 -30.92 -12.93 9.74
N SER A 76 -31.33 -13.27 8.51
CA SER A 76 -30.95 -14.50 7.82
C SER A 76 -29.48 -14.56 7.38
N GLY A 77 -28.76 -13.43 7.46
CA GLY A 77 -27.32 -13.35 7.22
C GLY A 77 -26.51 -14.25 8.16
N ALA A 78 -26.95 -14.45 9.40
CA ALA A 78 -26.31 -15.37 10.35
C ALA A 78 -27.32 -16.12 11.23
N ARG A 79 -27.35 -17.44 11.07
CA ARG A 79 -28.21 -18.35 11.84
C ARG A 79 -27.66 -18.65 13.24
N PRO A 80 -28.52 -18.85 14.26
CA PRO A 80 -28.08 -19.26 15.59
C PRO A 80 -27.40 -20.65 15.61
N ALA A 81 -26.51 -20.86 16.59
CA ALA A 81 -25.84 -22.15 16.78
C ALA A 81 -26.80 -23.30 17.06
N TRP A 82 -27.87 -23.06 17.84
CA TRP A 82 -28.89 -24.07 18.14
C TRP A 82 -29.57 -24.59 16.86
N MET A 83 -29.77 -23.73 15.87
CA MET A 83 -30.42 -24.09 14.62
C MET A 83 -29.51 -24.99 13.79
N SER A 84 -28.22 -24.65 13.69
CA SER A 84 -27.25 -25.47 12.97
C SER A 84 -27.06 -26.85 13.64
N ALA A 85 -27.08 -26.89 14.98
CA ALA A 85 -26.95 -28.12 15.74
C ALA A 85 -28.17 -29.04 15.58
N LYS A 86 -29.38 -28.47 15.60
CA LYS A 86 -30.63 -29.23 15.48
C LYS A 86 -30.97 -29.61 14.04
N TYR A 87 -30.64 -28.75 13.07
CA TYR A 87 -31.00 -28.90 11.66
C TYR A 87 -29.75 -28.80 10.76
N PRO A 88 -28.91 -29.84 10.67
CA PRO A 88 -27.66 -29.79 9.90
C PRO A 88 -27.83 -29.53 8.40
N GLU A 89 -29.04 -29.70 7.86
CA GLU A 89 -29.40 -29.38 6.47
C GLU A 89 -29.34 -27.89 6.12
N VAL A 90 -29.36 -27.00 7.12
CA VAL A 90 -29.17 -25.56 6.89
C VAL A 90 -27.70 -25.21 6.58
N LEU A 91 -26.77 -26.12 6.85
CA LEU A 91 -25.34 -25.96 6.57
C LEU A 91 -25.04 -26.31 5.11
N ARG A 92 -24.29 -25.44 4.43
CA ARG A 92 -23.86 -25.66 3.06
C ARG A 92 -22.98 -26.91 2.92
N VAL A 93 -23.00 -27.50 1.73
CA VAL A 93 -22.00 -28.45 1.26
C VAL A 93 -21.19 -27.73 0.18
N GLY A 94 -19.85 -27.69 0.32
CA GLY A 94 -18.99 -27.03 -0.66
C GLY A 94 -18.86 -27.80 -1.97
N ALA A 95 -18.22 -27.20 -2.99
CA ALA A 95 -18.01 -27.84 -4.29
C ALA A 95 -17.27 -29.19 -4.18
N ASN A 96 -16.38 -29.32 -3.19
CA ASN A 96 -15.70 -30.56 -2.84
C ASN A 96 -16.57 -31.60 -2.11
N ARG A 97 -17.90 -31.41 -2.08
CA ARG A 97 -18.90 -32.30 -1.45
C ARG A 97 -18.73 -32.47 0.07
N VAL A 98 -17.95 -31.61 0.72
CA VAL A 98 -17.79 -31.59 2.18
C VAL A 98 -18.83 -30.68 2.80
N ARG A 99 -19.52 -31.16 3.84
CA ARG A 99 -20.47 -30.37 4.61
C ARG A 99 -19.75 -29.41 5.55
N ASN A 100 -20.12 -28.14 5.51
CA ASN A 100 -19.61 -27.13 6.41
C ASN A 100 -20.09 -27.41 7.85
N LEU A 101 -19.30 -26.98 8.83
CA LEU A 101 -19.72 -26.91 10.22
C LEU A 101 -20.47 -25.58 10.48
N HIS A 102 -21.02 -25.43 11.69
CA HIS A 102 -21.54 -24.14 12.14
C HIS A 102 -20.40 -23.11 12.28
N GLY A 103 -20.68 -21.85 11.94
CA GLY A 103 -19.75 -20.73 12.01
C GLY A 103 -19.80 -19.86 10.76
N PHE A 104 -19.07 -18.74 10.80
CA PHE A 104 -19.06 -17.70 9.75
C PHE A 104 -20.46 -17.09 9.51
N ARG A 105 -20.64 -16.37 8.39
CA ARG A 105 -21.90 -15.72 7.98
C ARG A 105 -22.23 -16.00 6.50
N HIS A 106 -23.43 -15.66 6.05
CA HIS A 106 -23.90 -15.73 4.66
C HIS A 106 -23.83 -17.13 4.01
N ASN A 107 -23.67 -18.18 4.82
CA ASN A 107 -23.32 -19.53 4.37
C ASN A 107 -24.43 -20.55 4.68
N HIS A 108 -25.68 -20.14 4.53
CA HIS A 108 -26.86 -21.02 4.68
C HIS A 108 -27.17 -21.76 3.36
N CYS A 109 -27.76 -22.95 3.46
CA CYS A 109 -28.33 -23.62 2.30
C CYS A 109 -29.62 -22.92 1.88
N TYR A 110 -29.59 -22.22 0.73
CA TYR A 110 -30.74 -21.52 0.14
C TYR A 110 -31.89 -22.44 -0.32
N THR A 111 -31.72 -23.76 -0.29
CA THR A 111 -32.74 -24.75 -0.70
C THR A 111 -33.32 -25.50 0.50
N SER A 112 -32.68 -25.39 1.68
CA SER A 112 -33.14 -26.09 2.88
C SER A 112 -34.58 -25.72 3.21
N PRO A 113 -35.51 -26.69 3.25
CA PRO A 113 -36.89 -26.44 3.63
C PRO A 113 -36.98 -25.85 5.04
N VAL A 114 -36.17 -26.38 5.97
CA VAL A 114 -36.13 -25.90 7.35
C VAL A 114 -35.62 -24.47 7.44
N TYR A 115 -34.54 -24.11 6.72
CA TYR A 115 -34.04 -22.74 6.77
C TYR A 115 -35.08 -21.74 6.25
N ARG A 116 -35.72 -22.07 5.13
CA ARG A 116 -36.81 -21.28 4.54
C ARG A 116 -38.00 -21.12 5.49
N GLU A 117 -38.42 -22.20 6.16
CA GLU A 117 -39.48 -22.16 7.17
C GLU A 117 -39.12 -21.22 8.32
N LYS A 118 -37.90 -21.35 8.86
CA LYS A 118 -37.43 -20.53 9.99
C LYS A 118 -37.30 -19.06 9.63
N VAL A 119 -36.77 -18.76 8.44
CA VAL A 119 -36.71 -17.39 7.92
C VAL A 119 -38.11 -16.80 7.75
N THR A 120 -39.06 -17.55 7.18
CA THR A 120 -40.46 -17.08 7.10
C THR A 120 -41.05 -16.80 8.47
N ALA A 121 -40.80 -17.66 9.47
CA ALA A 121 -41.32 -17.49 10.82
C ALA A 121 -40.81 -16.21 11.50
N ILE A 122 -39.50 -15.94 11.43
CA ILE A 122 -38.92 -14.73 12.04
C ILE A 122 -39.32 -13.46 11.26
N ASN A 123 -39.31 -13.50 9.92
CA ASN A 123 -39.69 -12.36 9.09
C ASN A 123 -41.16 -11.99 9.27
N THR A 124 -42.05 -12.99 9.42
CA THR A 124 -43.47 -12.74 9.75
C THR A 124 -43.61 -11.99 11.07
N LYS A 125 -42.87 -12.40 12.11
CA LYS A 125 -42.92 -11.74 13.43
C LYS A 125 -42.37 -10.32 13.40
N LEU A 126 -41.26 -10.10 12.69
CA LEU A 126 -40.70 -8.77 12.48
C LEU A 126 -41.70 -7.87 11.76
N ALA A 127 -42.32 -8.38 10.69
CA ALA A 127 -43.32 -7.62 9.94
C ALA A 127 -44.55 -7.30 10.79
N GLU A 128 -45.15 -8.29 11.45
CA GLU A 128 -46.33 -8.12 12.32
C GLU A 128 -46.10 -7.06 13.40
N ARG A 129 -44.88 -7.01 13.95
CA ARG A 129 -44.53 -6.12 15.06
C ARG A 129 -44.11 -4.71 14.62
N TYR A 130 -43.37 -4.58 13.51
CA TYR A 130 -42.65 -3.34 13.20
C TYR A 130 -42.99 -2.67 11.87
N SER A 131 -43.81 -3.29 11.01
CA SER A 131 -44.12 -2.69 9.69
C SER A 131 -44.89 -1.37 9.76
N ASP A 132 -45.54 -1.10 10.88
CA ASP A 132 -46.30 0.13 11.12
C ASP A 132 -45.53 1.10 12.04
N HIS A 133 -44.29 0.76 12.43
CA HIS A 133 -43.50 1.56 13.36
C HIS A 133 -42.89 2.78 12.64
N PRO A 134 -43.05 4.02 13.16
CA PRO A 134 -42.70 5.25 12.44
C PRO A 134 -41.20 5.43 12.14
N ALA A 135 -40.31 4.76 12.87
CA ALA A 135 -38.89 4.75 12.55
C ALA A 135 -38.55 3.88 11.32
N VAL A 136 -39.33 2.85 11.00
CA VAL A 136 -39.00 1.88 9.95
C VAL A 136 -39.35 2.47 8.58
N ILE A 137 -38.35 2.66 7.73
CA ILE A 137 -38.52 3.27 6.40
C ILE A 137 -38.30 2.28 5.24
N GLY A 138 -37.85 1.06 5.54
CA GLY A 138 -37.63 0.01 4.57
C GLY A 138 -37.01 -1.23 5.18
N TRP A 139 -36.90 -2.28 4.38
CA TRP A 139 -36.34 -3.56 4.76
C TRP A 139 -34.98 -3.80 4.13
N HIS A 140 -34.02 -4.20 4.96
CA HIS A 140 -32.72 -4.71 4.54
C HIS A 140 -32.74 -6.24 4.57
N ILE A 141 -32.89 -6.89 3.43
CA ILE A 141 -33.07 -8.34 3.37
C ILE A 141 -31.72 -9.03 3.52
N SER A 142 -31.59 -9.87 4.56
CA SER A 142 -30.36 -10.63 4.88
C SER A 142 -29.15 -9.70 5.01
N ASN A 143 -27.99 -10.14 4.51
CA ASN A 143 -26.77 -9.35 4.32
C ASN A 143 -25.86 -10.01 3.26
N GLU A 144 -25.27 -9.21 2.36
CA GLU A 144 -24.26 -9.59 1.36
C GLU A 144 -24.46 -11.02 0.81
N PHE A 145 -25.56 -11.26 0.09
CA PHE A 145 -25.85 -12.59 -0.46
C PHE A 145 -24.70 -13.09 -1.35
N GLY A 146 -24.25 -14.33 -1.12
CA GLY A 146 -23.16 -14.91 -1.90
C GLY A 146 -22.86 -16.38 -1.58
N GLY A 147 -22.04 -16.99 -2.45
CA GLY A 147 -21.60 -18.38 -2.42
C GLY A 147 -22.69 -19.39 -2.81
N ASP A 148 -22.31 -20.65 -2.95
CA ASP A 148 -23.16 -21.73 -3.44
C ASP A 148 -23.23 -22.92 -2.47
N CYS A 149 -24.12 -23.88 -2.78
CA CYS A 149 -24.33 -25.07 -1.96
C CYS A 149 -24.58 -26.28 -2.86
N HIS A 150 -23.82 -27.35 -2.63
CA HIS A 150 -23.83 -28.57 -3.44
C HIS A 150 -24.48 -29.76 -2.73
N CYS A 151 -25.33 -29.52 -1.73
CA CYS A 151 -26.01 -30.58 -0.99
C CYS A 151 -27.13 -31.23 -1.82
N ASP A 152 -27.64 -32.38 -1.39
CA ASP A 152 -28.65 -33.13 -2.16
C ASP A 152 -29.90 -32.32 -2.49
N TYR A 153 -30.36 -31.43 -1.60
CA TYR A 153 -31.46 -30.51 -1.90
C TYR A 153 -31.14 -29.58 -3.09
N CYS A 154 -29.92 -29.06 -3.15
CA CYS A 154 -29.47 -28.19 -4.23
C CYS A 154 -29.20 -28.97 -5.52
N GLN A 155 -28.67 -30.19 -5.43
CA GLN A 155 -28.53 -31.06 -6.60
C GLN A 155 -29.90 -31.32 -7.24
N GLU A 156 -30.91 -31.64 -6.42
CA GLU A 156 -32.25 -31.91 -6.93
C GLU A 156 -32.92 -30.65 -7.49
N ALA A 157 -32.77 -29.50 -6.83
CA ALA A 157 -33.23 -28.23 -7.36
C ALA A 157 -32.54 -27.86 -8.69
N PHE A 158 -31.23 -28.12 -8.80
CA PHE A 158 -30.48 -27.89 -10.03
C PHE A 158 -30.95 -28.81 -11.17
N ARG A 159 -31.16 -30.11 -10.90
CA ARG A 159 -31.74 -31.03 -11.90
C ARG A 159 -33.11 -30.55 -12.37
N GLY A 160 -33.96 -30.10 -11.45
CA GLY A 160 -35.25 -29.51 -11.77
C GLY A 160 -35.11 -28.26 -12.66
N TRP A 161 -34.18 -27.37 -12.32
CA TRP A 161 -33.89 -26.16 -13.09
C TRP A 161 -33.40 -26.48 -14.51
N VAL A 162 -32.42 -27.38 -14.65
CA VAL A 162 -31.87 -27.81 -15.94
C VAL A 162 -32.95 -28.49 -16.79
N LYS A 163 -33.75 -29.38 -16.19
CA LYS A 163 -34.88 -30.04 -16.87
C LYS A 163 -35.92 -29.03 -17.36
N ASN A 164 -36.21 -28.00 -16.57
CA ASN A 164 -37.13 -26.94 -16.97
C ASN A 164 -36.57 -26.07 -18.10
N LYS A 165 -35.25 -25.78 -18.08
CA LYS A 165 -34.58 -24.98 -19.12
C LYS A 165 -34.57 -25.69 -20.47
N TYR A 166 -34.17 -26.97 -20.52
CA TYR A 166 -33.92 -27.68 -21.78
C TYR A 166 -35.06 -28.61 -22.22
N GLY A 167 -35.92 -29.05 -21.30
CA GLY A 167 -37.05 -29.95 -21.57
C GLY A 167 -36.67 -31.40 -21.86
N THR A 168 -35.63 -31.65 -22.68
CA THR A 168 -35.17 -32.98 -23.09
C THR A 168 -33.67 -33.16 -22.87
N LEU A 169 -33.23 -34.41 -22.69
CA LEU A 169 -31.80 -34.73 -22.59
C LEU A 169 -31.06 -34.50 -23.91
N ASP A 170 -31.74 -34.66 -25.06
CA ASP A 170 -31.13 -34.40 -26.36
C ASP A 170 -30.76 -32.91 -26.49
N GLU A 171 -31.68 -32.02 -26.11
CA GLU A 171 -31.43 -30.58 -26.11
C GLU A 171 -30.35 -30.17 -25.09
N LEU A 172 -30.38 -30.74 -23.88
CA LEU A 172 -29.32 -30.55 -22.88
C LEU A 172 -27.95 -30.95 -23.45
N ASN A 173 -27.84 -32.16 -23.99
CA ASN A 173 -26.59 -32.70 -24.50
C ASN A 173 -26.07 -31.92 -25.70
N HIS A 174 -26.96 -31.40 -26.54
CA HIS A 174 -26.61 -30.51 -27.63
C HIS A 174 -26.07 -29.17 -27.11
N SER A 175 -26.84 -28.51 -26.24
CA SER A 175 -26.50 -27.21 -25.65
C SER A 175 -25.20 -27.25 -24.85
N TRP A 176 -24.93 -28.33 -24.13
CA TRP A 176 -23.69 -28.52 -23.35
C TRP A 176 -22.56 -29.19 -24.13
N TRP A 177 -22.78 -29.55 -25.39
CA TRP A 177 -21.81 -30.26 -26.23
C TRP A 177 -21.22 -31.54 -25.61
N THR A 178 -22.03 -32.27 -24.85
CA THR A 178 -21.58 -33.38 -23.99
C THR A 178 -21.12 -34.63 -24.75
N THR A 179 -21.26 -34.67 -26.08
CA THR A 179 -20.62 -35.71 -26.90
C THR A 179 -19.10 -35.64 -26.76
N PHE A 180 -18.55 -34.44 -26.57
CA PHE A 180 -17.14 -34.23 -26.28
C PHE A 180 -16.74 -34.97 -25.00
N TRP A 181 -15.62 -35.70 -25.07
CA TRP A 181 -15.12 -36.58 -24.00
C TRP A 181 -16.13 -37.61 -23.47
N SER A 182 -17.17 -37.95 -24.25
CA SER A 182 -18.18 -38.96 -23.87
C SER A 182 -18.96 -38.61 -22.60
N HIS A 183 -19.21 -37.32 -22.35
CA HIS A 183 -19.97 -36.82 -21.21
C HIS A 183 -21.50 -36.87 -21.39
N THR A 184 -22.00 -37.54 -22.43
CA THR A 184 -23.44 -37.59 -22.76
C THR A 184 -24.27 -38.06 -21.58
N VAL A 185 -25.20 -37.21 -21.16
CA VAL A 185 -26.16 -37.45 -20.08
C VAL A 185 -27.31 -38.30 -20.63
N THR A 186 -27.50 -39.48 -20.06
CA THR A 186 -28.52 -40.45 -20.49
C THR A 186 -29.69 -40.56 -19.50
N ASP A 187 -29.56 -39.98 -18.32
CA ASP A 187 -30.61 -39.83 -17.32
C ASP A 187 -30.43 -38.52 -16.55
N TRP A 188 -31.53 -37.85 -16.18
CA TRP A 188 -31.49 -36.59 -15.43
C TRP A 188 -30.78 -36.73 -14.07
N SER A 189 -30.79 -37.92 -13.46
CA SER A 189 -30.11 -38.15 -12.18
C SER A 189 -28.59 -38.04 -12.29
N GLN A 190 -28.03 -38.14 -13.50
CA GLN A 190 -26.59 -38.02 -13.77
C GLN A 190 -26.13 -36.56 -13.82
N VAL A 191 -27.06 -35.60 -13.90
CA VAL A 191 -26.73 -34.18 -13.80
C VAL A 191 -26.38 -33.86 -12.35
N GLU A 192 -25.19 -33.30 -12.16
CA GLU A 192 -24.68 -32.80 -10.89
C GLU A 192 -24.04 -31.42 -11.10
N SER A 193 -24.00 -30.61 -10.04
CA SER A 193 -23.25 -29.35 -10.04
C SER A 193 -21.74 -29.60 -10.31
N PRO A 194 -20.98 -28.60 -10.80
CA PRO A 194 -19.53 -28.71 -10.96
C PRO A 194 -18.81 -29.12 -9.66
N ALA A 195 -17.70 -29.85 -9.79
CA ALA A 195 -16.89 -30.28 -8.64
C ALA A 195 -15.41 -30.46 -9.01
N PRO A 196 -14.45 -30.07 -8.16
CA PRO A 196 -13.02 -30.18 -8.47
C PRO A 196 -12.52 -31.63 -8.61
N HIS A 197 -13.26 -32.61 -8.10
CA HIS A 197 -13.00 -34.05 -8.27
C HIS A 197 -14.11 -34.75 -9.07
N GLY A 198 -14.93 -33.97 -9.77
CA GLY A 198 -15.97 -34.43 -10.69
C GLY A 198 -15.81 -33.70 -12.02
N GLU A 199 -16.89 -33.11 -12.52
CA GLU A 199 -16.91 -32.39 -13.80
C GLU A 199 -16.69 -30.88 -13.61
N THR A 200 -15.84 -30.30 -14.46
CA THR A 200 -15.56 -28.84 -14.57
C THR A 200 -15.20 -28.40 -16.00
N GLN A 201 -15.20 -29.33 -16.96
CA GLN A 201 -14.73 -29.16 -18.33
C GLN A 201 -15.91 -29.02 -19.32
N VAL A 202 -17.14 -28.98 -18.82
CA VAL A 202 -18.35 -28.67 -19.58
C VAL A 202 -18.76 -27.23 -19.25
N HIS A 203 -18.29 -26.27 -20.05
CA HIS A 203 -18.45 -24.84 -19.79
C HIS A 203 -19.91 -24.41 -19.64
N ALA A 204 -20.79 -24.90 -20.51
CA ALA A 204 -22.22 -24.62 -20.42
C ALA A 204 -22.85 -25.10 -19.10
N MET A 205 -22.38 -26.23 -18.54
CA MET A 205 -22.81 -26.73 -17.23
C MET A 205 -22.29 -25.83 -16.10
N ASN A 206 -21.04 -25.38 -16.18
CA ASN A 206 -20.46 -24.43 -15.21
C ASN A 206 -21.23 -23.10 -15.22
N LEU A 207 -21.53 -22.59 -16.42
CA LEU A 207 -22.31 -21.37 -16.64
C LEU A 207 -23.73 -21.51 -16.10
N ASP A 208 -24.39 -22.63 -16.41
CA ASP A 208 -25.73 -22.93 -15.90
C ASP A 208 -25.78 -23.14 -14.38
N TRP A 209 -24.71 -23.67 -13.77
CA TRP A 209 -24.61 -23.70 -12.31
C TRP A 209 -24.61 -22.29 -11.72
N ARG A 210 -23.85 -21.35 -12.30
CA ARG A 210 -23.83 -19.94 -11.85
C ARG A 210 -25.17 -19.24 -12.06
N ARG A 211 -25.86 -19.52 -13.17
CA ARG A 211 -27.24 -19.07 -13.42
C ARG A 211 -28.20 -19.61 -12.37
N PHE A 212 -28.15 -20.92 -12.11
CA PHE A 212 -28.95 -21.56 -11.07
C PHE A 212 -28.66 -20.97 -9.68
N VAL A 213 -27.40 -20.74 -9.33
CA VAL A 213 -27.03 -20.10 -8.05
C VAL A 213 -27.65 -18.71 -7.93
N THR A 214 -27.66 -17.93 -9.03
CA THR A 214 -28.32 -16.62 -9.07
C THR A 214 -29.82 -16.75 -8.89
N ASP A 215 -30.49 -17.61 -9.67
CA ASP A 215 -31.94 -17.79 -9.63
C ASP A 215 -32.40 -18.33 -8.28
N GLN A 216 -31.64 -19.26 -7.68
CA GLN A 216 -31.95 -19.83 -6.37
C GLN A 216 -31.76 -18.82 -5.23
N THR A 217 -30.81 -17.90 -5.39
CA THR A 217 -30.64 -16.78 -4.47
C THR A 217 -31.76 -15.75 -4.63
N ALA A 218 -32.14 -15.41 -5.86
CA ALA A 218 -33.27 -14.53 -6.16
C ALA A 218 -34.59 -15.11 -5.61
N ASP A 219 -34.84 -16.40 -5.80
CA ASP A 219 -35.99 -17.10 -5.22
C ASP A 219 -35.97 -17.05 -3.68
N PHE A 220 -34.79 -17.16 -3.06
CA PHE A 220 -34.66 -17.02 -1.61
C PHE A 220 -34.95 -15.59 -1.12
N ILE A 221 -34.48 -14.56 -1.82
CA ILE A 221 -34.81 -13.14 -1.54
C ILE A 221 -36.32 -12.91 -1.67
N VAL A 222 -36.94 -13.41 -2.74
CA VAL A 222 -38.40 -13.33 -2.93
C VAL A 222 -39.15 -14.11 -1.84
N HIS A 223 -38.60 -15.24 -1.38
CA HIS A 223 -39.16 -16.00 -0.27
C HIS A 223 -39.10 -15.22 1.05
N GLU A 224 -38.02 -14.51 1.33
CA GLU A 224 -37.84 -13.67 2.52
C GLU A 224 -38.80 -12.47 2.57
N THR A 225 -39.01 -11.84 1.41
CA THR A 225 -39.79 -10.60 1.29
C THR A 225 -41.30 -10.83 1.34
N LYS A 226 -41.78 -12.01 0.94
CA LYS A 226 -43.22 -12.37 0.97
C LYS A 226 -43.94 -12.01 2.28
N PRO A 227 -43.52 -12.47 3.47
CA PRO A 227 -44.21 -12.13 4.73
C PRO A 227 -44.14 -10.62 5.06
N LEU A 228 -43.08 -9.94 4.64
CA LEU A 228 -42.90 -8.49 4.87
C LEU A 228 -43.91 -7.70 4.03
N LYS A 229 -43.92 -7.95 2.71
CA LYS A 229 -44.84 -7.31 1.76
C LYS A 229 -46.30 -7.68 2.01
N ALA A 230 -46.58 -8.87 2.53
CA ALA A 230 -47.93 -9.28 2.91
C ALA A 230 -48.52 -8.43 4.04
N LYS A 231 -47.67 -7.92 4.95
CA LYS A 231 -48.08 -7.10 6.08
C LYS A 231 -48.08 -5.61 5.75
N ASN A 232 -47.05 -5.11 5.08
CA ASN A 232 -47.01 -3.74 4.57
C ASN A 232 -46.31 -3.71 3.19
N PRO A 233 -47.07 -3.62 2.08
CA PRO A 233 -46.49 -3.61 0.74
C PRO A 233 -45.75 -2.30 0.40
N ASP A 234 -46.06 -1.21 1.11
CA ASP A 234 -45.55 0.14 0.82
C ASP A 234 -44.12 0.35 1.35
N LEU A 235 -43.68 -0.45 2.32
CA LEU A 235 -42.29 -0.41 2.79
C LEU A 235 -41.36 -0.99 1.71
N PRO A 236 -40.37 -0.23 1.22
CA PRO A 236 -39.47 -0.69 0.18
C PRO A 236 -38.49 -1.74 0.70
N VAL A 237 -38.04 -2.62 -0.17
CA VAL A 237 -37.09 -3.71 0.14
C VAL A 237 -35.83 -3.57 -0.69
N THR A 238 -34.68 -3.79 -0.05
CA THR A 238 -33.36 -3.87 -0.70
C THR A 238 -32.55 -5.03 -0.11
N THR A 239 -31.44 -5.36 -0.75
CA THR A 239 -30.35 -6.12 -0.15
C THR A 239 -29.03 -5.49 -0.61
N ASN A 240 -28.01 -5.51 0.22
CA ASN A 240 -26.70 -4.93 -0.08
C ASN A 240 -25.90 -5.81 -1.05
N LEU A 241 -25.55 -5.23 -2.20
CA LEU A 241 -24.68 -5.81 -3.21
C LEU A 241 -23.20 -5.56 -2.88
N MET A 242 -22.30 -6.35 -3.46
CA MET A 242 -20.85 -6.25 -3.24
C MET A 242 -20.09 -5.81 -4.51
N GLU A 243 -18.94 -5.17 -4.32
CA GLU A 243 -18.06 -4.70 -5.41
C GLU A 243 -17.71 -5.82 -6.41
N PHE A 244 -18.06 -5.64 -7.69
CA PHE A 244 -17.77 -6.58 -8.79
C PHE A 244 -17.97 -8.06 -8.45
N TYR A 245 -18.96 -8.37 -7.59
CA TYR A 245 -19.12 -9.72 -7.06
C TYR A 245 -19.41 -10.72 -8.17
N GLU A 246 -18.59 -11.77 -8.27
CA GLU A 246 -18.67 -12.73 -9.37
C GLU A 246 -19.70 -13.84 -9.12
N GLY A 247 -20.12 -14.07 -7.86
CA GLY A 247 -20.96 -15.21 -7.53
C GLY A 247 -22.42 -15.10 -7.98
N LEU A 248 -22.89 -13.91 -8.33
CA LEU A 248 -24.29 -13.63 -8.68
C LEU A 248 -24.37 -12.68 -9.86
N ASN A 249 -25.35 -12.87 -10.74
CA ASN A 249 -25.69 -11.89 -11.78
C ASN A 249 -26.68 -10.86 -11.20
N TYR A 250 -26.19 -9.68 -10.85
CA TYR A 250 -27.01 -8.64 -10.22
C TYR A 250 -28.04 -7.98 -11.15
N TRP A 251 -27.92 -8.12 -12.48
CA TRP A 251 -28.98 -7.67 -13.40
C TRP A 251 -30.31 -8.38 -13.14
N LYS A 252 -30.27 -9.63 -12.66
CA LYS A 252 -31.48 -10.39 -12.28
C LYS A 252 -32.18 -9.85 -11.03
N PHE A 253 -31.55 -8.94 -10.30
CA PHE A 253 -32.12 -8.39 -9.07
C PHE A 253 -32.94 -7.11 -9.31
N ALA A 254 -32.92 -6.57 -10.53
CA ALA A 254 -33.65 -5.36 -10.90
C ALA A 254 -35.15 -5.44 -10.60
N ASP A 255 -35.79 -6.59 -10.82
CA ASP A 255 -37.24 -6.75 -10.67
C ASP A 255 -37.70 -7.20 -9.28
N ILE A 256 -36.79 -7.67 -8.43
CA ILE A 256 -37.13 -8.23 -7.11
C ILE A 256 -36.84 -7.27 -5.95
N LEU A 257 -36.09 -6.20 -6.20
CA LEU A 257 -35.76 -5.15 -5.23
C LEU A 257 -36.45 -3.83 -5.61
N ASP A 258 -36.93 -3.07 -4.63
CA ASP A 258 -37.60 -1.78 -4.88
C ASP A 258 -36.60 -0.66 -5.21
N PHE A 259 -35.41 -0.73 -4.61
CA PHE A 259 -34.26 0.12 -4.89
C PHE A 259 -32.97 -0.70 -4.70
N LEU A 260 -31.86 -0.20 -5.23
CA LEU A 260 -30.58 -0.88 -5.16
C LEU A 260 -29.75 -0.29 -4.03
N SER A 261 -28.96 -1.14 -3.39
CA SER A 261 -27.99 -0.70 -2.41
C SER A 261 -26.73 -1.55 -2.46
N TRP A 262 -25.57 -1.00 -2.13
CA TRP A 262 -24.31 -1.76 -2.19
C TRP A 262 -23.26 -1.25 -1.21
N ASP A 263 -22.21 -2.06 -1.05
CA ASP A 263 -21.15 -1.90 -0.06
C ASP A 263 -19.81 -1.61 -0.73
N SER A 264 -19.22 -0.45 -0.40
CA SER A 264 -18.02 0.07 -1.05
C SER A 264 -16.82 0.14 -0.10
N TYR A 265 -15.80 -0.67 -0.38
CA TYR A 265 -14.56 -0.75 0.40
C TYR A 265 -13.29 -0.61 -0.44
N PRO A 266 -13.05 0.54 -1.08
CA PRO A 266 -11.85 0.73 -1.90
C PRO A 266 -10.57 0.69 -1.05
N THR A 267 -9.48 0.19 -1.62
CA THR A 267 -8.13 0.18 -1.01
C THR A 267 -7.45 1.54 -1.17
N TRP A 268 -8.10 2.60 -0.68
CA TRP A 268 -7.56 3.96 -0.81
C TRP A 268 -6.12 4.06 -0.28
N HIS A 269 -5.29 4.78 -1.02
CA HIS A 269 -3.85 4.97 -0.77
C HIS A 269 -2.97 3.73 -0.91
N ASP A 270 -3.43 2.65 -1.56
CA ASP A 270 -2.64 1.42 -1.74
C ASP A 270 -1.64 1.49 -2.92
N ALA A 271 -1.92 2.30 -3.94
CA ALA A 271 -1.10 2.44 -5.15
C ALA A 271 -0.70 3.90 -5.43
N ASP A 272 0.23 4.11 -6.37
CA ASP A 272 0.71 5.43 -6.79
C ASP A 272 -0.33 6.25 -7.59
N GLU A 273 -1.42 5.62 -8.06
CA GLU A 273 -2.45 6.22 -8.93
C GLU A 273 -3.86 6.09 -8.29
N GLU A 274 -4.17 6.99 -7.35
CA GLU A 274 -5.47 7.04 -6.64
C GLU A 274 -6.66 7.30 -7.57
N ASP A 275 -6.44 8.01 -8.68
CA ASP A 275 -7.44 8.34 -9.70
C ASP A 275 -7.92 7.11 -10.48
N THR A 276 -7.03 6.16 -10.78
CA THR A 276 -7.42 4.88 -11.39
C THR A 276 -8.36 4.08 -10.49
N LEU A 277 -8.09 4.04 -9.17
CA LEU A 277 -9.00 3.42 -8.21
C LEU A 277 -10.33 4.18 -8.13
N ALA A 278 -10.30 5.52 -8.13
CA ALA A 278 -11.51 6.32 -8.13
C ALA A 278 -12.39 6.05 -9.35
N SER A 279 -11.79 5.97 -10.54
CA SER A 279 -12.47 5.62 -11.80
C SER A 279 -13.13 4.24 -11.74
N ARG A 280 -12.43 3.23 -11.20
CA ARG A 280 -13.00 1.88 -10.97
C ARG A 280 -14.23 1.89 -10.06
N ILE A 281 -14.16 2.63 -8.94
CA ILE A 281 -15.28 2.70 -7.98
C ILE A 281 -16.45 3.50 -8.55
N ALA A 282 -16.17 4.56 -9.31
CA ALA A 282 -17.16 5.29 -10.10
C ALA A 282 -17.90 4.36 -11.08
N MET A 283 -17.17 3.48 -11.79
CA MET A 283 -17.77 2.49 -12.68
C MET A 283 -18.73 1.56 -11.92
N MET A 284 -18.37 1.11 -10.72
CA MET A 284 -19.26 0.28 -9.90
C MET A 284 -20.51 1.05 -9.43
N HIS A 285 -20.39 2.33 -9.08
CA HIS A 285 -21.55 3.18 -8.80
C HIS A 285 -22.49 3.27 -10.02
N ASP A 286 -21.92 3.43 -11.21
CA ASP A 286 -22.68 3.53 -12.46
C ASP A 286 -23.36 2.20 -12.82
N ILE A 287 -22.72 1.05 -12.57
CA ILE A 287 -23.35 -0.27 -12.68
C ILE A 287 -24.58 -0.35 -11.78
N VAL A 288 -24.44 -0.03 -10.49
CA VAL A 288 -25.53 -0.17 -9.50
C VAL A 288 -26.71 0.75 -9.86
N ARG A 289 -26.44 1.99 -10.26
CA ARG A 289 -27.47 2.93 -10.76
C ARG A 289 -28.19 2.37 -12.00
N SER A 290 -27.44 1.76 -12.91
CA SER A 290 -27.96 1.30 -14.20
C SER A 290 -28.82 0.04 -14.09
N ILE A 291 -28.66 -0.80 -13.05
CA ILE A 291 -29.49 -2.01 -12.81
C ILE A 291 -30.99 -1.69 -12.82
N LYS A 292 -31.40 -0.54 -12.26
CA LYS A 292 -32.79 -0.06 -12.32
C LYS A 292 -32.98 1.14 -13.24
N GLY A 293 -32.27 1.14 -14.37
CA GLY A 293 -32.51 2.09 -15.46
C GLY A 293 -32.22 3.55 -15.11
N GLY A 294 -31.34 3.83 -14.14
CA GLY A 294 -30.98 5.18 -13.72
C GLY A 294 -31.59 5.62 -12.38
N GLN A 295 -32.41 4.79 -11.73
CA GLN A 295 -32.94 5.09 -10.39
C GLN A 295 -31.78 5.30 -9.39
N PRO A 296 -31.84 6.33 -8.52
CA PRO A 296 -30.88 6.49 -7.45
C PRO A 296 -30.75 5.24 -6.58
N PHE A 297 -29.53 4.94 -6.17
CA PHE A 297 -29.21 3.80 -5.29
C PHE A 297 -28.85 4.31 -3.88
N LEU A 298 -28.66 3.39 -2.94
CA LEU A 298 -28.16 3.71 -1.60
C LEU A 298 -26.77 3.09 -1.39
N LEU A 299 -25.76 3.89 -1.07
CA LEU A 299 -24.54 3.38 -0.45
C LEU A 299 -24.92 2.88 0.95
N MET A 300 -24.97 1.55 1.12
CA MET A 300 -25.42 0.90 2.36
C MET A 300 -24.27 0.73 3.35
N GLU A 301 -23.12 0.31 2.85
CA GLU A 301 -21.91 0.25 3.66
C GLU A 301 -20.72 0.92 2.99
N SER A 302 -19.89 1.54 3.83
CA SER A 302 -18.53 1.96 3.53
C SER A 302 -17.78 2.13 4.85
N THR A 303 -16.45 2.11 4.85
CA THR A 303 -15.70 2.40 6.08
C THR A 303 -15.44 3.90 6.24
N PRO A 304 -15.65 4.51 7.42
CA PRO A 304 -15.25 5.89 7.66
C PRO A 304 -13.74 6.04 7.90
N SER A 305 -13.00 4.92 7.99
CA SER A 305 -11.54 4.94 8.18
C SER A 305 -10.81 3.83 7.44
N SER A 306 -10.75 2.63 8.02
CA SER A 306 -10.06 1.45 7.44
C SER A 306 -10.93 0.20 7.56
N THR A 307 -10.63 -0.83 6.76
CA THR A 307 -11.25 -2.16 6.93
C THR A 307 -10.39 -3.04 7.85
N ASN A 308 -10.88 -4.23 8.20
CA ASN A 308 -10.14 -5.24 8.98
C ASN A 308 -9.64 -6.44 8.14
N TRP A 309 -10.11 -6.60 6.91
CA TRP A 309 -9.97 -7.82 6.11
C TRP A 309 -9.09 -7.65 4.87
N GLN A 310 -8.84 -6.42 4.42
CA GLN A 310 -7.89 -6.14 3.34
C GLN A 310 -6.46 -6.52 3.78
N GLU A 311 -5.56 -6.73 2.80
CA GLU A 311 -4.15 -7.05 3.07
C GLU A 311 -3.48 -6.03 4.00
N THR A 312 -3.86 -4.76 3.84
CA THR A 312 -3.42 -3.65 4.70
C THR A 312 -4.62 -2.81 5.14
N SER A 313 -4.82 -2.67 6.44
CA SER A 313 -5.80 -1.75 7.04
C SER A 313 -5.30 -0.30 7.05
N LYS A 314 -5.16 0.30 5.86
CA LYS A 314 -4.67 1.69 5.73
C LYS A 314 -5.77 2.69 6.08
N LEU A 315 -5.40 3.76 6.79
CA LEU A 315 -6.32 4.83 7.14
C LEU A 315 -6.56 5.73 5.91
N LYS A 316 -7.83 6.05 5.63
CA LYS A 316 -8.18 7.20 4.79
C LYS A 316 -7.46 8.46 5.29
N ARG A 317 -6.79 9.18 4.39
CA ARG A 317 -6.17 10.47 4.69
C ARG A 317 -7.26 11.53 4.94
N PRO A 318 -6.95 12.61 5.69
CA PRO A 318 -7.90 13.72 5.86
C PRO A 318 -8.46 14.20 4.51
N GLY A 319 -9.78 14.42 4.45
CA GLY A 319 -10.48 14.81 3.23
C GLY A 319 -10.92 13.65 2.33
N MET A 320 -10.22 12.50 2.34
CA MET A 320 -10.59 11.35 1.50
C MET A 320 -11.96 10.76 1.88
N HIS A 321 -12.33 10.78 3.16
CA HIS A 321 -13.66 10.29 3.55
C HIS A 321 -14.79 11.12 2.94
N LEU A 322 -14.67 12.46 2.96
CA LEU A 322 -15.61 13.36 2.33
C LEU A 322 -15.63 13.17 0.81
N LEU A 323 -14.46 13.12 0.18
CA LEU A 323 -14.31 12.90 -1.25
C LEU A 323 -14.99 11.62 -1.73
N ALA A 324 -14.67 10.47 -1.12
CA ALA A 324 -15.27 9.18 -1.49
C ALA A 324 -16.78 9.12 -1.21
N SER A 325 -17.26 9.80 -0.16
CA SER A 325 -18.70 9.87 0.14
C SER A 325 -19.45 10.69 -0.92
N LEU A 326 -18.89 11.84 -1.31
CA LEU A 326 -19.48 12.69 -2.35
C LEU A 326 -19.34 12.09 -3.75
N GLN A 327 -18.35 11.23 -3.98
CA GLN A 327 -18.28 10.43 -5.21
C GLN A 327 -19.52 9.55 -5.37
N ALA A 328 -19.90 8.81 -4.32
CA ALA A 328 -21.10 7.98 -4.37
C ALA A 328 -22.35 8.82 -4.67
N VAL A 329 -22.48 9.98 -4.02
CA VAL A 329 -23.60 10.92 -4.25
C VAL A 329 -23.60 11.42 -5.69
N ALA A 330 -22.44 11.79 -6.23
CA ALA A 330 -22.27 12.31 -7.58
C ALA A 330 -22.69 11.30 -8.66
N HIS A 331 -22.47 10.01 -8.41
CA HIS A 331 -22.85 8.93 -9.31
C HIS A 331 -24.27 8.39 -9.09
N GLY A 332 -25.04 8.96 -8.17
CA GLY A 332 -26.47 8.65 -8.01
C GLY A 332 -26.87 8.04 -6.68
N SER A 333 -26.00 8.04 -5.66
CA SER A 333 -26.40 7.63 -4.31
C SER A 333 -27.28 8.69 -3.64
N ASP A 334 -28.37 8.27 -3.00
CA ASP A 334 -29.20 9.12 -2.12
C ASP A 334 -28.94 8.82 -0.62
N SER A 335 -27.88 8.07 -0.33
CA SER A 335 -27.35 7.88 1.02
C SER A 335 -25.82 7.88 1.07
N VAL A 336 -25.30 8.11 2.27
CA VAL A 336 -23.96 7.69 2.65
C VAL A 336 -24.09 6.95 3.98
N GLN A 337 -23.81 5.65 3.98
CA GLN A 337 -23.90 4.83 5.17
C GLN A 337 -22.61 4.02 5.40
N TYR A 338 -22.43 3.58 6.64
CA TYR A 338 -21.20 2.98 7.11
C TYR A 338 -21.37 1.60 7.72
N PHE A 339 -20.41 0.71 7.46
CA PHE A 339 -20.08 -0.34 8.41
C PHE A 339 -18.91 0.17 9.27
N GLN A 340 -19.09 0.50 10.54
CA GLN A 340 -20.33 0.46 11.33
C GLN A 340 -20.47 1.70 12.21
N TRP A 341 -21.58 1.83 12.95
CA TRP A 341 -21.81 2.94 13.87
C TRP A 341 -20.77 2.95 15.01
N ARG A 342 -20.62 1.84 15.72
CA ARG A 342 -19.71 1.70 16.87
C ARG A 342 -18.89 0.44 16.70
N LYS A 343 -17.57 0.51 16.87
CA LYS A 343 -16.72 -0.67 16.73
C LYS A 343 -17.17 -1.78 17.69
N SER A 344 -17.33 -2.99 17.16
CA SER A 344 -17.52 -4.18 17.98
C SER A 344 -16.38 -4.30 18.99
N ARG A 345 -16.70 -4.69 20.23
CA ARG A 345 -15.69 -4.86 21.28
C ARG A 345 -14.79 -6.08 21.06
N GLY A 346 -15.28 -7.08 20.34
CA GLY A 346 -14.60 -8.36 20.10
C GLY A 346 -14.95 -8.96 18.73
N SER A 347 -14.49 -10.20 18.50
CA SER A 347 -14.61 -10.92 17.22
C SER A 347 -13.70 -10.38 16.09
N SER A 348 -13.94 -10.85 14.86
CA SER A 348 -13.12 -10.59 13.66
C SER A 348 -13.10 -9.12 13.24
N GLU A 349 -14.22 -8.42 13.34
CA GLU A 349 -14.39 -7.03 12.87
C GLU A 349 -14.18 -5.99 13.97
N LYS A 350 -13.64 -6.36 15.14
CA LYS A 350 -13.37 -5.41 16.25
C LYS A 350 -12.44 -4.26 15.86
N LEU A 351 -11.61 -4.46 14.82
CA LEU A 351 -10.68 -3.45 14.29
C LEU A 351 -11.16 -2.85 12.97
N HIS A 352 -12.36 -3.19 12.49
CA HIS A 352 -12.96 -2.48 11.37
C HIS A 352 -13.24 -1.03 11.78
N GLY A 353 -13.11 -0.10 10.84
CA GLY A 353 -13.47 1.30 11.05
C GLY A 353 -14.93 1.47 11.47
N ALA A 354 -15.20 2.48 12.29
CA ALA A 354 -16.55 2.85 12.70
C ALA A 354 -16.61 4.36 13.00
N VAL A 355 -17.81 4.91 13.06
CA VAL A 355 -18.03 6.32 13.47
C VAL A 355 -17.55 6.54 14.90
N VAL A 356 -17.94 5.64 15.81
CA VAL A 356 -17.53 5.64 17.22
C VAL A 356 -16.49 4.55 17.47
N ASP A 357 -15.27 5.00 17.78
CA ASP A 357 -14.16 4.13 18.16
C ASP A 357 -14.32 3.54 19.57
N HIS A 358 -13.44 2.63 19.98
CA HIS A 358 -13.44 2.04 21.32
C HIS A 358 -13.29 3.05 22.46
N VAL A 359 -12.76 4.24 22.18
CA VAL A 359 -12.68 5.37 23.13
C VAL A 359 -14.07 5.89 23.53
N GLY A 360 -15.08 5.68 22.67
CA GLY A 360 -16.49 5.89 22.99
C GLY A 360 -17.01 7.32 22.94
N HIS A 361 -16.24 8.29 22.44
CA HIS A 361 -16.63 9.72 22.36
C HIS A 361 -16.31 10.37 21.00
N GLU A 362 -16.83 11.56 20.76
CA GLU A 362 -16.73 12.34 19.52
C GLU A 362 -15.35 12.93 19.23
N HIS A 363 -14.46 13.03 20.21
CA HIS A 363 -13.16 13.70 20.05
C HIS A 363 -12.13 12.83 19.31
N THR A 364 -12.46 12.41 18.10
CA THR A 364 -11.58 11.67 17.20
C THR A 364 -11.61 12.27 15.81
N ARG A 365 -10.51 12.15 15.07
CA ARG A 365 -10.43 12.57 13.66
C ARG A 365 -11.54 11.94 12.80
N VAL A 366 -11.80 10.63 12.98
CA VAL A 366 -12.78 9.88 12.19
C VAL A 366 -14.21 10.38 12.45
N PHE A 367 -14.55 10.64 13.72
CA PHE A 367 -15.85 11.19 14.06
C PHE A 367 -16.04 12.60 13.44
N GLN A 368 -14.98 13.41 13.42
CA GLN A 368 -15.01 14.71 12.75
C GLN A 368 -15.19 14.56 11.24
N ASP A 369 -14.44 13.68 10.56
CA ASP A 369 -14.61 13.42 9.13
C ASP A 369 -16.06 13.01 8.79
N VAL A 370 -16.69 12.16 9.61
CA VAL A 370 -18.10 11.75 9.44
C VAL A 370 -19.05 12.93 9.66
N THR A 371 -18.76 13.80 10.63
CA THR A 371 -19.54 15.01 10.89
C THR A 371 -19.46 16.00 9.72
N ASP A 372 -18.30 16.11 9.07
CA ASP A 372 -18.09 16.94 7.89
C ASP A 372 -18.93 16.42 6.70
N VAL A 373 -18.97 15.10 6.51
CA VAL A 373 -19.88 14.46 5.54
C VAL A 373 -21.33 14.78 5.88
N GLY A 374 -21.76 14.57 7.12
CA GLY A 374 -23.13 14.86 7.53
C GLY A 374 -23.53 16.33 7.32
N THR A 375 -22.59 17.26 7.53
CA THR A 375 -22.80 18.69 7.26
C THR A 375 -22.97 18.97 5.77
N ALA A 376 -22.15 18.35 4.92
CA ALA A 376 -22.30 18.48 3.47
C ALA A 376 -23.64 17.91 2.97
N LEU A 377 -24.04 16.74 3.46
CA LEU A 377 -25.28 16.06 3.06
C LEU A 377 -26.57 16.79 3.50
N GLU A 378 -26.53 17.56 4.59
CA GLU A 378 -27.62 18.46 4.97
C GLU A 378 -27.80 19.60 3.95
N GLY A 379 -26.72 20.12 3.39
CA GLY A 379 -26.75 21.16 2.34
C GLY A 379 -27.22 20.66 0.98
N MET A 380 -27.17 19.35 0.74
CA MET A 380 -27.46 18.71 -0.56
C MET A 380 -28.88 18.13 -0.69
N GLN A 381 -29.87 18.65 0.05
CA GLN A 381 -31.25 18.11 -0.02
C GLN A 381 -31.86 18.18 -1.43
N ALA A 382 -31.51 19.19 -2.22
CA ALA A 382 -32.01 19.38 -3.58
C ALA A 382 -31.50 18.31 -4.58
N VAL A 383 -30.42 17.59 -4.22
CA VAL A 383 -29.83 16.52 -5.06
C VAL A 383 -30.62 15.21 -4.95
N VAL A 384 -31.36 14.99 -3.87
CA VAL A 384 -32.09 13.72 -3.62
C VAL A 384 -33.11 13.49 -4.74
N GLY A 385 -33.09 12.30 -5.34
CA GLY A 385 -33.94 11.94 -6.47
C GLY A 385 -33.46 12.44 -7.84
N ALA A 386 -32.41 13.26 -7.92
CA ALA A 386 -31.85 13.71 -9.19
C ALA A 386 -31.20 12.53 -9.95
N SER A 387 -31.33 12.54 -11.28
CA SER A 387 -30.84 11.47 -12.18
C SER A 387 -29.52 11.84 -12.85
N VAL A 388 -28.87 10.89 -13.52
CA VAL A 388 -27.66 11.12 -14.32
C VAL A 388 -28.02 11.06 -15.80
N PRO A 389 -27.77 12.13 -16.59
CA PRO A 389 -28.17 12.20 -18.00
C PRO A 389 -27.12 11.58 -18.93
N ALA A 390 -26.91 10.26 -18.85
CA ALA A 390 -25.90 9.58 -19.66
C ALA A 390 -26.34 9.35 -21.12
N GLU A 391 -25.51 9.80 -22.07
CA GLU A 391 -25.66 9.54 -23.51
C GLU A 391 -24.72 8.42 -24.01
N VAL A 392 -23.85 7.92 -23.13
CA VAL A 392 -22.89 6.83 -23.39
C VAL A 392 -23.27 5.62 -22.56
N ALA A 393 -23.22 4.45 -23.18
CA ALA A 393 -23.41 3.16 -22.52
C ALA A 393 -22.21 2.24 -22.72
N ILE A 394 -21.80 1.55 -21.65
CA ILE A 394 -20.81 0.45 -21.71
C ILE A 394 -21.49 -0.84 -21.26
N ILE A 395 -21.40 -1.91 -22.04
CA ILE A 395 -21.93 -3.22 -21.66
C ILE A 395 -20.98 -3.90 -20.67
N PHE A 396 -21.49 -4.23 -19.49
CA PHE A 396 -20.89 -5.14 -18.52
C PHE A 396 -21.89 -6.25 -18.20
N ASP A 397 -21.58 -7.48 -18.63
CA ASP A 397 -22.50 -8.61 -18.48
C ASP A 397 -21.85 -9.73 -17.65
N TRP A 398 -22.57 -10.20 -16.62
CA TRP A 398 -22.07 -11.23 -15.72
C TRP A 398 -21.95 -12.61 -16.37
N GLU A 399 -22.84 -12.98 -17.28
CA GLU A 399 -22.78 -14.28 -17.96
C GLU A 399 -21.63 -14.31 -18.96
N ASN A 400 -21.43 -13.22 -19.70
CA ASN A 400 -20.27 -12.98 -20.54
C ASN A 400 -18.99 -13.06 -19.72
N ARG A 401 -18.92 -12.35 -18.58
CA ARG A 401 -17.79 -12.41 -17.66
C ARG A 401 -17.49 -13.83 -17.20
N TRP A 402 -18.51 -14.61 -16.83
CA TRP A 402 -18.35 -16.00 -16.42
C TRP A 402 -17.80 -16.86 -17.54
N ALA A 403 -18.38 -16.77 -18.74
CA ALA A 403 -17.96 -17.56 -19.89
C ALA A 403 -16.52 -17.19 -20.32
N VAL A 404 -16.18 -15.91 -20.38
CA VAL A 404 -14.82 -15.43 -20.66
C VAL A 404 -13.81 -16.00 -19.67
N LYS A 405 -14.12 -16.02 -18.38
CA LYS A 405 -13.21 -16.53 -17.34
C LYS A 405 -13.11 -18.05 -17.30
N ASP A 406 -14.17 -18.77 -17.66
CA ASP A 406 -14.19 -20.24 -17.68
C ASP A 406 -13.56 -20.82 -18.96
N SER A 407 -13.49 -20.01 -20.02
CA SER A 407 -12.94 -20.40 -21.32
C SER A 407 -11.49 -20.89 -21.25
N GLN A 408 -11.19 -21.94 -22.01
CA GLN A 408 -9.84 -22.50 -22.18
C GLN A 408 -9.17 -21.90 -23.41
N GLY A 409 -8.54 -20.74 -23.24
CA GLY A 409 -7.92 -19.93 -24.29
C GLY A 409 -8.65 -18.60 -24.48
N PRO A 410 -8.13 -17.69 -25.32
CA PRO A 410 -6.88 -17.79 -26.06
C PRO A 410 -5.65 -17.49 -25.18
N ARG A 411 -5.86 -17.01 -23.94
CA ARG A 411 -4.78 -16.61 -23.02
C ARG A 411 -5.10 -16.95 -21.57
N ASN A 412 -4.76 -18.17 -21.16
CA ASN A 412 -5.10 -18.73 -19.84
C ASN A 412 -4.47 -18.00 -18.65
N ILE A 413 -3.37 -17.26 -18.84
CA ILE A 413 -2.79 -16.39 -17.82
C ILE A 413 -3.64 -15.13 -17.53
N GLY A 414 -4.72 -14.95 -18.28
CA GLY A 414 -5.75 -13.96 -18.07
C GLY A 414 -5.96 -13.08 -19.29
N VAL A 415 -7.23 -12.94 -19.69
CA VAL A 415 -7.72 -12.02 -20.73
C VAL A 415 -8.26 -10.69 -20.15
N LYS A 416 -8.32 -10.58 -18.81
CA LYS A 416 -8.53 -9.32 -18.07
C LYS A 416 -9.80 -8.55 -18.46
N TYR A 417 -10.96 -9.22 -18.46
CA TYR A 417 -12.25 -8.63 -18.85
C TYR A 417 -12.56 -7.33 -18.09
N GLU A 418 -12.58 -7.36 -16.75
CA GLU A 418 -12.95 -6.19 -15.94
C GLU A 418 -12.00 -5.02 -16.18
N GLN A 419 -10.69 -5.29 -16.17
CA GLN A 419 -9.67 -4.26 -16.43
C GLN A 419 -9.80 -3.67 -17.86
N THR A 420 -10.23 -4.48 -18.83
CA THR A 420 -10.48 -3.99 -20.18
C THR A 420 -11.67 -3.02 -20.16
N VAL A 421 -12.81 -3.41 -19.59
CA VAL A 421 -13.98 -2.53 -19.45
C VAL A 421 -13.62 -1.24 -18.69
N GLU A 422 -12.86 -1.35 -17.60
CA GLU A 422 -12.36 -0.21 -16.80
C GLU A 422 -11.57 0.78 -17.65
N TRP A 423 -10.70 0.32 -18.55
CA TRP A 423 -9.93 1.22 -19.43
C TRP A 423 -10.78 1.95 -20.46
N HIS A 424 -11.84 1.31 -20.96
CA HIS A 424 -12.79 2.00 -21.83
C HIS A 424 -13.61 3.04 -21.04
N TYR A 425 -14.03 2.72 -19.82
CA TYR A 425 -14.75 3.63 -18.93
C TYR A 425 -13.90 4.84 -18.49
N ASP A 426 -12.65 4.59 -18.14
CA ASP A 426 -11.72 5.59 -17.59
C ASP A 426 -11.51 6.80 -18.52
N ALA A 427 -11.49 6.57 -19.83
CA ALA A 427 -11.37 7.64 -20.83
C ALA A 427 -12.55 8.63 -20.79
N PHE A 428 -13.74 8.20 -20.41
CA PHE A 428 -14.92 9.06 -20.20
C PHE A 428 -14.87 9.73 -18.83
N TRP A 429 -14.52 8.97 -17.80
CA TRP A 429 -14.36 9.48 -16.44
C TRP A 429 -13.37 10.64 -16.36
N LYS A 430 -12.21 10.53 -17.02
CA LYS A 430 -11.19 11.60 -17.13
C LYS A 430 -11.70 12.87 -17.80
N LYS A 431 -12.72 12.77 -18.65
CA LYS A 431 -13.30 13.88 -19.41
C LYS A 431 -14.62 14.40 -18.79
N GLY A 432 -15.04 13.83 -17.66
CA GLY A 432 -16.28 14.18 -17.00
C GLY A 432 -17.53 13.88 -17.83
N VAL A 433 -17.49 12.82 -18.65
CA VAL A 433 -18.65 12.39 -19.44
C VAL A 433 -19.49 11.41 -18.62
N PRO A 434 -20.82 11.64 -18.48
CA PRO A 434 -21.70 10.68 -17.81
C PRO A 434 -21.85 9.39 -18.62
N VAL A 435 -21.68 8.24 -17.95
CA VAL A 435 -21.77 6.91 -18.55
C VAL A 435 -22.76 6.06 -17.77
N ASP A 436 -23.62 5.32 -18.45
CA ASP A 436 -24.32 4.18 -17.87
C ASP A 436 -23.54 2.89 -18.20
N VAL A 437 -23.38 2.01 -17.23
CA VAL A 437 -22.79 0.68 -17.45
C VAL A 437 -23.91 -0.33 -17.35
N ILE A 438 -24.27 -0.99 -18.44
CA ILE A 438 -25.56 -1.69 -18.64
C ILE A 438 -25.40 -3.19 -18.92
N ASP A 439 -26.49 -3.95 -18.73
CA ASP A 439 -26.64 -5.30 -19.26
C ASP A 439 -26.75 -5.30 -20.79
N MET A 440 -26.40 -6.42 -21.45
CA MET A 440 -26.59 -6.53 -22.90
C MET A 440 -28.07 -6.58 -23.35
N ASP A 441 -29.01 -6.81 -22.41
CA ASP A 441 -30.45 -6.77 -22.67
C ASP A 441 -31.11 -5.41 -22.40
N ALA A 442 -30.35 -4.40 -21.96
CA ALA A 442 -30.90 -3.07 -21.71
C ALA A 442 -31.39 -2.37 -22.99
N ASP A 443 -32.30 -1.40 -22.83
CA ASP A 443 -32.74 -0.55 -23.93
C ASP A 443 -31.62 0.39 -24.38
N LEU A 444 -31.33 0.36 -25.68
CA LEU A 444 -30.25 1.11 -26.31
C LEU A 444 -30.71 2.48 -26.83
N SER A 445 -32.02 2.75 -26.85
CA SER A 445 -32.61 3.84 -27.63
C SER A 445 -32.22 5.26 -27.18
N LYS A 446 -31.84 5.43 -25.92
CA LYS A 446 -31.47 6.73 -25.34
C LYS A 446 -30.01 7.11 -25.54
N TYR A 447 -29.16 6.17 -25.95
CA TYR A 447 -27.72 6.39 -26.05
C TYR A 447 -27.32 6.86 -27.46
N LYS A 448 -26.28 7.70 -27.54
CA LYS A 448 -25.59 8.05 -28.79
C LYS A 448 -24.45 7.06 -29.09
N LEU A 449 -23.79 6.58 -28.03
CA LEU A 449 -22.62 5.72 -28.10
C LEU A 449 -22.82 4.47 -27.22
N LEU A 450 -22.66 3.29 -27.82
CA LEU A 450 -22.67 1.99 -27.15
C LEU A 450 -21.31 1.32 -27.30
N ILE A 451 -20.74 0.85 -26.19
CA ILE A 451 -19.42 0.22 -26.15
C ILE A 451 -19.56 -1.16 -25.52
N ALA A 452 -19.02 -2.18 -26.16
CA ALA A 452 -19.09 -3.56 -25.70
C ALA A 452 -17.71 -4.22 -25.76
N PRO A 453 -16.82 -3.95 -24.78
CA PRO A 453 -15.49 -4.53 -24.74
C PRO A 453 -15.59 -6.03 -24.45
N MET A 454 -14.96 -6.85 -25.29
CA MET A 454 -14.94 -8.31 -25.19
C MET A 454 -16.32 -8.90 -24.91
N LEU A 455 -17.31 -8.55 -25.74
CA LEU A 455 -18.65 -9.13 -25.70
C LEU A 455 -18.63 -10.55 -26.33
N TYR A 456 -17.86 -11.43 -25.69
CA TYR A 456 -17.56 -12.79 -26.09
C TYR A 456 -18.82 -13.63 -26.29
N LEU A 457 -19.71 -13.61 -25.30
CA LEU A 457 -21.02 -14.24 -25.32
C LEU A 457 -22.06 -13.23 -25.82
N VAL A 458 -22.81 -13.61 -26.84
CA VAL A 458 -23.92 -12.80 -27.39
C VAL A 458 -25.19 -13.63 -27.32
N ARG A 459 -26.12 -13.24 -26.43
CA ARG A 459 -27.44 -13.89 -26.31
C ARG A 459 -28.29 -13.66 -27.57
N GLU A 460 -29.23 -14.57 -27.82
CA GLU A 460 -30.22 -14.42 -28.88
C GLU A 460 -30.89 -13.03 -28.84
N GLY A 461 -31.00 -12.38 -30.00
CA GLY A 461 -31.62 -11.05 -30.13
C GLY A 461 -30.71 -9.86 -29.81
N VAL A 462 -29.59 -10.06 -29.10
CA VAL A 462 -28.65 -8.95 -28.76
C VAL A 462 -28.02 -8.39 -30.03
N GLY A 463 -27.55 -9.25 -30.93
CA GLY A 463 -26.94 -8.84 -32.20
C GLY A 463 -27.88 -7.99 -33.05
N GLU A 464 -29.14 -8.39 -33.16
CA GLU A 464 -30.19 -7.68 -33.90
C GLU A 464 -30.55 -6.33 -33.25
N ARG A 465 -30.53 -6.23 -31.92
CA ARG A 465 -30.75 -4.95 -31.22
C ARG A 465 -29.61 -3.98 -31.46
N ILE A 466 -28.36 -4.44 -31.38
CA ILE A 466 -27.18 -3.62 -31.68
C ILE A 466 -27.18 -3.20 -33.15
N GLU A 467 -27.50 -4.12 -34.08
CA GLU A 467 -27.64 -3.81 -35.50
C GLU A 467 -28.66 -2.67 -35.72
N ARG A 468 -29.85 -2.80 -35.13
CA ARG A 468 -30.91 -1.77 -35.23
C ARG A 468 -30.51 -0.44 -34.59
N PHE A 469 -29.81 -0.49 -33.46
CA PHE A 469 -29.26 0.71 -32.82
C PHE A 469 -28.33 1.47 -33.77
N VAL A 470 -27.41 0.77 -34.44
CA VAL A 470 -26.51 1.37 -35.43
C VAL A 470 -27.28 1.85 -36.67
N GLU A 471 -28.18 1.04 -37.22
CA GLU A 471 -28.99 1.43 -38.39
C GLU A 471 -29.75 2.75 -38.16
N ASN A 472 -30.22 2.97 -36.92
CA ASN A 472 -30.96 4.15 -36.51
C ASN A 472 -30.09 5.38 -36.16
N GLY A 473 -28.76 5.30 -36.30
CA GLY A 473 -27.85 6.42 -36.08
C GLY A 473 -26.97 6.31 -34.84
N GLY A 474 -27.11 5.25 -34.05
CA GLY A 474 -26.21 4.98 -32.92
C GLY A 474 -24.78 4.66 -33.38
N THR A 475 -23.81 4.98 -32.53
CA THR A 475 -22.41 4.56 -32.73
C THR A 475 -22.09 3.38 -31.83
N PHE A 476 -21.64 2.28 -32.40
CA PHE A 476 -21.25 1.07 -31.67
C PHE A 476 -19.74 0.88 -31.67
N VAL A 477 -19.17 0.43 -30.56
CA VAL A 477 -17.75 0.07 -30.42
C VAL A 477 -17.66 -1.33 -29.84
N ALA A 478 -17.03 -2.25 -30.56
CA ALA A 478 -16.66 -3.58 -30.06
C ALA A 478 -15.15 -3.79 -30.15
N THR A 479 -14.65 -4.81 -29.47
CA THR A 479 -13.23 -5.17 -29.47
C THR A 479 -13.02 -6.60 -29.93
N TYR A 480 -11.75 -6.98 -30.06
CA TYR A 480 -11.28 -8.37 -30.09
C TYR A 480 -12.05 -9.23 -29.08
N TRP A 481 -12.20 -10.51 -29.41
CA TRP A 481 -12.87 -11.49 -28.56
C TRP A 481 -14.35 -11.18 -28.29
N SER A 482 -15.05 -10.56 -29.26
CA SER A 482 -16.49 -10.32 -29.22
C SER A 482 -17.24 -11.18 -30.24
N GLY A 483 -18.46 -11.62 -29.93
CA GLY A 483 -19.31 -12.39 -30.83
C GLY A 483 -18.77 -13.80 -31.14
N ILE A 484 -18.22 -14.46 -30.12
CA ILE A 484 -17.57 -15.78 -30.26
C ILE A 484 -18.56 -16.90 -29.98
N VAL A 485 -19.36 -16.78 -28.92
CA VAL A 485 -20.27 -17.84 -28.45
C VAL A 485 -21.69 -17.34 -28.20
N ASN A 486 -22.66 -18.26 -28.26
CA ASN A 486 -24.03 -18.02 -27.82
C ASN A 486 -24.18 -18.16 -26.29
N GLU A 487 -25.41 -18.08 -25.79
CA GLU A 487 -25.73 -18.17 -24.36
C GLU A 487 -25.34 -19.50 -23.68
N ASN A 488 -25.06 -20.56 -24.44
CA ASN A 488 -24.63 -21.85 -23.90
C ASN A 488 -23.13 -22.09 -24.14
N ASP A 489 -22.35 -21.03 -24.39
CA ASP A 489 -20.92 -21.12 -24.66
C ASP A 489 -20.58 -21.94 -25.93
N LEU A 490 -21.55 -22.11 -26.85
CA LEU A 490 -21.31 -22.74 -28.13
C LEU A 490 -20.82 -21.70 -29.14
N CYS A 491 -19.67 -21.96 -29.75
CA CYS A 491 -19.12 -21.08 -30.78
C CYS A 491 -20.09 -20.88 -31.93
N PHE A 492 -20.27 -19.62 -32.35
CA PHE A 492 -21.00 -19.33 -33.58
C PHE A 492 -20.27 -19.94 -34.78
N LEU A 493 -21.05 -20.59 -35.66
CA LEU A 493 -20.54 -21.11 -36.91
C LEU A 493 -20.68 -20.05 -38.02
N GLY A 494 -19.85 -20.15 -39.05
CA GLY A 494 -19.87 -19.24 -40.21
C GLY A 494 -18.85 -18.11 -40.14
N GLY A 495 -18.18 -17.89 -38.99
CA GLY A 495 -17.06 -16.97 -38.80
C GLY A 495 -17.35 -15.83 -37.82
N PHE A 496 -16.36 -15.45 -37.01
CA PHE A 496 -16.49 -14.42 -35.98
C PHE A 496 -16.48 -13.00 -36.59
N PRO A 497 -17.13 -12.00 -35.98
CA PRO A 497 -17.77 -11.97 -34.66
C PRO A 497 -19.27 -12.36 -34.69
N GLY A 498 -19.62 -13.42 -35.42
CA GLY A 498 -20.92 -14.08 -35.31
C GLY A 498 -22.09 -13.12 -35.61
N PRO A 499 -23.05 -12.95 -34.68
CA PRO A 499 -24.17 -12.01 -34.85
C PRO A 499 -23.76 -10.56 -35.09
N LEU A 500 -22.54 -10.16 -34.73
CA LEU A 500 -22.04 -8.78 -34.90
C LEU A 500 -21.33 -8.56 -36.24
N ARG A 501 -21.11 -9.62 -37.03
CA ARG A 501 -20.30 -9.59 -38.26
C ARG A 501 -20.82 -8.59 -39.28
N LYS A 502 -22.14 -8.58 -39.53
CA LYS A 502 -22.78 -7.62 -40.45
C LYS A 502 -22.64 -6.19 -39.94
N THR A 503 -22.88 -5.97 -38.65
CA THR A 503 -22.80 -4.65 -38.02
C THR A 503 -21.38 -4.09 -38.09
N LEU A 504 -20.38 -4.90 -37.75
CA LEU A 504 -18.97 -4.48 -37.71
C LEU A 504 -18.30 -4.50 -39.09
N GLY A 505 -18.88 -5.16 -40.10
CA GLY A 505 -18.37 -5.18 -41.47
C GLY A 505 -16.98 -5.81 -41.58
N ILE A 506 -16.66 -6.76 -40.70
CA ILE A 506 -15.36 -7.46 -40.64
C ILE A 506 -15.57 -8.94 -40.37
N TRP A 507 -14.59 -9.76 -40.75
CA TRP A 507 -14.48 -11.16 -40.34
C TRP A 507 -13.19 -11.37 -39.54
N SER A 508 -13.33 -11.79 -38.28
CA SER A 508 -12.22 -12.26 -37.43
C SER A 508 -11.91 -13.72 -37.78
N GLU A 509 -10.73 -13.93 -38.37
CA GLU A 509 -10.26 -15.24 -38.84
C GLU A 509 -9.64 -16.05 -37.70
N GLU A 510 -8.74 -15.42 -36.95
CA GLU A 510 -7.98 -16.04 -35.86
C GLU A 510 -7.50 -14.97 -34.87
N ILE A 511 -7.33 -15.35 -33.59
CA ILE A 511 -6.80 -14.46 -32.55
C ILE A 511 -5.44 -14.97 -32.08
N ASP A 512 -4.48 -14.06 -31.98
CA ASP A 512 -3.13 -14.31 -31.50
C ASP A 512 -3.00 -13.92 -30.02
N GLY A 513 -2.59 -14.88 -29.19
CA GLY A 513 -2.41 -14.72 -27.74
C GLY A 513 -0.96 -14.43 -27.40
N LEU A 514 -0.67 -13.19 -27.01
CA LEU A 514 0.70 -12.71 -26.75
C LEU A 514 1.17 -13.02 -25.32
N HIS A 515 2.45 -13.37 -25.16
CA HIS A 515 3.06 -13.42 -23.82
C HIS A 515 3.26 -12.00 -23.26
N ASP A 516 3.42 -11.85 -21.94
CA ASP A 516 3.57 -10.53 -21.27
C ASP A 516 4.74 -9.68 -21.81
N ARG A 517 5.75 -10.32 -22.41
CA ARG A 517 6.93 -9.65 -22.98
C ARG A 517 6.74 -9.19 -24.43
N ASP A 518 5.72 -9.71 -25.11
CA ASP A 518 5.50 -9.49 -26.52
C ASP A 518 4.66 -8.22 -26.70
N LEU A 519 5.06 -7.37 -27.65
CA LEU A 519 4.36 -6.14 -28.01
C LEU A 519 4.29 -6.03 -29.53
N ASN A 520 3.15 -5.57 -30.03
CA ASN A 520 2.98 -5.12 -31.40
C ASN A 520 2.76 -3.60 -31.42
N GLY A 521 2.79 -2.97 -32.59
CA GLY A 521 2.41 -1.57 -32.77
C GLY A 521 1.19 -1.47 -33.66
N VAL A 522 0.47 -0.35 -33.57
CA VAL A 522 -0.66 -0.02 -34.44
C VAL A 522 -0.45 1.38 -35.00
N VAL A 523 -0.39 1.44 -36.33
CA VAL A 523 -0.11 2.65 -37.10
C VAL A 523 -1.42 3.16 -37.70
N PRO A 524 -1.90 4.37 -37.35
CA PRO A 524 -3.07 4.97 -37.99
C PRO A 524 -2.88 5.16 -39.50
N VAL A 525 -3.95 4.94 -40.25
CA VAL A 525 -4.02 5.28 -41.66
C VAL A 525 -4.06 6.80 -41.79
N LYS A 526 -3.32 7.34 -42.76
CA LYS A 526 -3.26 8.78 -43.00
C LYS A 526 -4.66 9.34 -43.30
N ASP A 527 -4.98 10.49 -42.70
CA ASP A 527 -6.24 11.21 -42.89
C ASP A 527 -7.48 10.37 -42.48
N ASN A 528 -7.33 9.45 -41.52
CA ASN A 528 -8.45 8.70 -40.94
C ASN A 528 -9.48 9.65 -40.28
N GLU A 529 -10.76 9.25 -40.27
CA GLU A 529 -11.85 10.13 -39.83
C GLU A 529 -11.80 10.52 -38.34
N LEU A 530 -11.11 9.72 -37.50
CA LEU A 530 -10.88 10.01 -36.09
C LEU A 530 -9.66 10.92 -35.86
N GLN A 531 -8.95 11.32 -36.92
CA GLN A 531 -7.76 12.16 -36.87
C GLN A 531 -6.66 11.62 -35.93
N LEU A 532 -6.59 10.29 -35.76
CA LEU A 532 -5.54 9.64 -34.98
C LEU A 532 -4.20 9.73 -35.74
N ASN A 533 -3.16 10.25 -35.10
CA ASN A 533 -1.85 10.47 -35.75
C ASN A 533 -0.68 9.81 -35.01
N ALA A 534 -0.87 9.42 -33.74
CA ALA A 534 0.17 8.76 -32.95
C ALA A 534 0.18 7.24 -33.25
N GLU A 535 1.35 6.63 -33.19
CA GLU A 535 1.44 5.17 -33.16
C GLU A 535 1.13 4.68 -31.74
N TYR A 536 0.38 3.57 -31.63
CA TYR A 536 -0.05 3.01 -30.35
C TYR A 536 0.52 1.61 -30.14
N ASP A 537 0.79 1.24 -28.89
CA ASP A 537 1.23 -0.10 -28.55
C ASP A 537 0.02 -1.05 -28.41
N ALA A 538 0.18 -2.23 -28.99
CA ALA A 538 -0.75 -3.36 -28.92
C ALA A 538 -0.14 -4.50 -28.10
N PHE A 539 -0.94 -5.15 -27.25
CA PHE A 539 -0.45 -6.18 -26.34
C PHE A 539 -1.54 -7.18 -25.96
N GLU A 540 -1.13 -8.31 -25.36
CA GLU A 540 -1.97 -9.44 -24.91
C GLU A 540 -2.76 -10.20 -25.99
N LEU A 541 -3.57 -9.53 -26.80
CA LEU A 541 -4.43 -10.15 -27.80
C LEU A 541 -4.45 -9.32 -29.09
N CYS A 542 -4.14 -9.97 -30.21
CA CYS A 542 -4.22 -9.39 -31.55
C CYS A 542 -5.14 -10.24 -32.43
N ASP A 543 -6.23 -9.66 -32.91
CA ASP A 543 -7.22 -10.31 -33.75
C ASP A 543 -6.92 -10.04 -35.24
N LEU A 544 -6.86 -11.10 -36.03
CA LEU A 544 -6.50 -11.04 -37.44
C LEU A 544 -7.77 -10.97 -38.28
N ILE A 545 -8.14 -9.74 -38.63
CA ILE A 545 -9.41 -9.45 -39.28
C ILE A 545 -9.30 -9.21 -40.80
N HIS A 546 -10.39 -9.50 -41.50
CA HIS A 546 -10.65 -9.17 -42.90
C HIS A 546 -11.75 -8.11 -43.00
N LEU A 547 -11.65 -7.21 -43.97
CA LEU A 547 -12.67 -6.20 -44.23
C LEU A 547 -13.79 -6.77 -45.11
N GLU A 548 -15.04 -6.64 -44.66
CA GLU A 548 -16.27 -7.04 -45.37
C GLU A 548 -17.25 -5.86 -45.49
N GLY A 549 -16.73 -4.67 -45.77
CA GLY A 549 -17.49 -3.42 -45.88
C GLY A 549 -16.96 -2.32 -44.97
N ALA A 550 -16.27 -2.69 -43.89
CA ALA A 550 -15.55 -1.75 -43.05
C ALA A 550 -14.33 -1.14 -43.74
N GLU A 551 -13.95 0.04 -43.29
CA GLU A 551 -12.73 0.76 -43.66
C GLU A 551 -11.70 0.63 -42.54
N ALA A 552 -10.44 0.42 -42.89
CA ALA A 552 -9.34 0.41 -41.91
C ALA A 552 -8.96 1.84 -41.51
N LEU A 553 -8.97 2.11 -40.20
CA LEU A 553 -8.49 3.36 -39.60
C LEU A 553 -7.07 3.25 -39.08
N ALA A 554 -6.63 2.04 -38.73
CA ALA A 554 -5.24 1.75 -38.36
C ALA A 554 -4.88 0.31 -38.72
N THR A 555 -3.58 0.03 -38.85
CA THR A 555 -3.04 -1.30 -39.21
C THR A 555 -1.92 -1.72 -38.27
N TYR A 556 -1.72 -3.02 -38.07
CA TYR A 556 -0.59 -3.53 -37.28
C TYR A 556 0.77 -3.16 -37.89
N ARG A 557 1.74 -2.78 -37.05
CA ARG A 557 3.12 -2.43 -37.43
C ARG A 557 3.94 -3.67 -37.78
N SER A 558 3.81 -4.72 -36.98
CA SER A 558 4.79 -5.80 -36.89
C SER A 558 4.12 -7.18 -36.84
N ASP A 559 4.96 -8.22 -36.78
CA ASP A 559 4.61 -9.64 -36.86
C ASP A 559 4.13 -10.10 -38.25
N PHE A 560 3.78 -11.38 -38.40
CA PHE A 560 3.36 -11.98 -39.67
C PHE A 560 2.07 -11.38 -40.25
N TYR A 561 1.34 -10.60 -39.44
CA TYR A 561 0.13 -9.86 -39.80
C TYR A 561 0.36 -8.33 -39.89
N ALA A 562 1.61 -7.87 -39.99
CA ALA A 562 1.91 -6.47 -40.28
C ALA A 562 1.14 -5.96 -41.52
N GLY A 563 0.53 -4.79 -41.40
CA GLY A 563 -0.31 -4.18 -42.43
C GLY A 563 -1.76 -4.68 -42.45
N ARG A 564 -2.14 -5.71 -41.68
CA ARG A 564 -3.56 -6.07 -41.49
C ARG A 564 -4.28 -5.00 -40.66
N PRO A 565 -5.60 -4.79 -40.86
CA PRO A 565 -6.38 -3.82 -40.08
C PRO A 565 -6.36 -4.14 -38.58
N ALA A 566 -6.16 -3.12 -37.76
CA ALA A 566 -6.13 -3.20 -36.28
C ALA A 566 -7.22 -2.33 -35.62
N LEU A 567 -7.70 -1.32 -36.34
CA LEU A 567 -8.86 -0.50 -35.98
C LEU A 567 -9.68 -0.27 -37.24
N THR A 568 -11.00 -0.47 -37.18
CA THR A 568 -11.88 -0.32 -38.35
C THR A 568 -13.15 0.45 -38.00
N VAL A 569 -13.80 0.99 -39.03
CA VAL A 569 -15.15 1.54 -38.95
C VAL A 569 -16.00 1.01 -40.10
N ASN A 570 -17.21 0.56 -39.79
CA ASN A 570 -18.25 0.25 -40.75
C ASN A 570 -19.39 1.26 -40.65
N ARG A 571 -20.02 1.58 -41.78
CA ARG A 571 -21.19 2.46 -41.83
C ARG A 571 -22.40 1.62 -42.16
N LEU A 572 -23.37 1.61 -41.25
CA LEU A 572 -24.59 0.84 -41.39
C LEU A 572 -25.79 1.71 -41.08
N GLY A 573 -26.71 1.82 -42.04
CA GLY A 573 -27.83 2.77 -41.96
C GLY A 573 -27.33 4.21 -41.78
N SER A 574 -27.76 4.85 -40.70
CA SER A 574 -27.35 6.23 -40.36
C SER A 574 -26.21 6.29 -39.33
N GLY A 575 -25.76 5.15 -38.80
CA GLY A 575 -24.77 5.07 -37.73
C GLY A 575 -23.42 4.51 -38.16
N LYS A 576 -22.56 4.29 -37.17
CA LYS A 576 -21.19 3.78 -37.33
C LYS A 576 -20.94 2.62 -36.35
N ALA A 577 -20.11 1.66 -36.77
CA ALA A 577 -19.67 0.57 -35.91
C ALA A 577 -18.14 0.44 -35.99
N TYR A 578 -17.47 0.61 -34.86
CA TYR A 578 -16.01 0.52 -34.74
C TYR A 578 -15.60 -0.83 -34.16
N TYR A 579 -14.52 -1.40 -34.70
CA TYR A 579 -13.90 -2.62 -34.15
C TYR A 579 -12.43 -2.39 -33.82
N MET A 580 -12.07 -2.62 -32.56
CA MET A 580 -10.70 -2.61 -32.05
C MET A 580 -10.14 -4.03 -32.03
N ALA A 581 -9.25 -4.37 -32.97
CA ALA A 581 -8.76 -5.74 -33.12
C ALA A 581 -7.70 -6.12 -32.07
N THR A 582 -7.32 -5.23 -31.15
CA THR A 582 -6.30 -5.51 -30.14
C THR A 582 -6.58 -4.78 -28.84
N ARG A 583 -5.95 -5.23 -27.76
CA ARG A 583 -5.82 -4.41 -26.56
C ARG A 583 -4.75 -3.35 -26.79
N PHE A 584 -5.04 -2.11 -26.43
CA PHE A 584 -4.15 -0.96 -26.63
C PHE A 584 -3.60 -0.47 -25.29
N LYS A 585 -2.38 0.08 -25.29
CA LYS A 585 -1.89 0.87 -24.15
C LYS A 585 -2.31 2.34 -24.27
N ALA A 586 -2.24 3.07 -23.16
CA ALA A 586 -2.36 4.54 -23.18
C ALA A 586 -1.33 5.16 -24.15
N PRO A 587 -1.67 6.26 -24.85
CA PRO A 587 -2.87 7.08 -24.68
C PRO A 587 -4.04 6.73 -25.61
N PHE A 588 -4.08 5.55 -26.25
CA PHE A 588 -5.07 5.23 -27.31
C PHE A 588 -6.52 5.52 -26.94
N TYR A 589 -6.98 5.06 -25.76
CA TYR A 589 -8.38 5.23 -25.35
C TYR A 589 -8.77 6.70 -25.20
N ASP A 590 -7.87 7.54 -24.67
CA ASP A 590 -8.12 8.97 -24.47
C ASP A 590 -8.26 9.73 -25.79
N ASP A 591 -7.46 9.36 -26.80
CA ASP A 591 -7.49 9.92 -28.15
C ASP A 591 -8.73 9.43 -28.93
N PHE A 592 -8.96 8.11 -28.91
CA PHE A 592 -10.07 7.47 -29.62
C PHE A 592 -11.42 8.00 -29.12
N TYR A 593 -11.65 7.94 -27.80
CA TYR A 593 -12.91 8.41 -27.25
C TYR A 593 -13.00 9.93 -27.19
N GLY A 594 -11.89 10.65 -27.06
CA GLY A 594 -11.88 12.10 -27.24
C GLY A 594 -12.45 12.52 -28.60
N SER A 595 -12.11 11.78 -29.65
CA SER A 595 -12.60 12.03 -31.02
C SER A 595 -14.09 11.67 -31.16
N LEU A 596 -14.54 10.55 -30.60
CA LEU A 596 -15.96 10.16 -30.63
C LEU A 596 -16.86 11.10 -29.82
N ILE A 597 -16.40 11.54 -28.64
CA ILE A 597 -17.13 12.53 -27.82
C ILE A 597 -17.36 13.82 -28.62
N ALA A 598 -16.33 14.28 -29.36
CA ALA A 598 -16.44 15.47 -30.20
C ALA A 598 -17.34 15.25 -31.43
N ASP A 599 -17.20 14.13 -32.15
CA ASP A 599 -17.99 13.80 -33.36
C ASP A 599 -19.49 13.68 -33.03
N LEU A 600 -19.81 13.06 -31.89
CA LEU A 600 -21.19 12.80 -31.48
C LEU A 600 -21.81 13.95 -30.68
N GLY A 601 -21.04 14.98 -30.33
CA GLY A 601 -21.49 16.07 -29.46
C GLY A 601 -22.05 15.53 -28.14
N ILE A 602 -21.28 14.66 -27.47
CA ILE A 602 -21.64 14.12 -26.16
C ILE A 602 -21.32 15.17 -25.10
N GLU A 603 -22.31 15.52 -24.29
CA GLU A 603 -22.19 16.53 -23.24
C GLU A 603 -21.31 16.06 -22.07
N ARG A 604 -20.53 16.99 -21.53
CA ARG A 604 -19.71 16.78 -20.32
C ARG A 604 -20.37 17.45 -19.12
N ALA A 605 -20.06 16.97 -17.92
CA ALA A 605 -20.48 17.61 -16.69
C ALA A 605 -19.93 19.04 -16.55
N LEU A 606 -18.77 19.33 -17.15
CA LEU A 606 -18.20 20.66 -17.34
C LEU A 606 -17.57 20.76 -18.73
N GLU A 607 -17.93 21.80 -19.48
CA GLU A 607 -17.37 22.04 -20.83
C GLU A 607 -16.00 22.73 -20.75
N THR A 608 -15.05 22.01 -20.15
CA THR A 608 -13.69 22.48 -19.89
C THR A 608 -12.68 21.33 -19.98
N GLN A 609 -11.39 21.67 -20.02
CA GLN A 609 -10.32 20.67 -19.89
C GLN A 609 -10.04 20.42 -18.40
N LEU A 610 -10.25 19.18 -17.96
CA LEU A 610 -9.98 18.78 -16.59
C LEU A 610 -8.49 18.42 -16.42
N PRO A 611 -7.82 18.88 -15.35
CA PRO A 611 -6.47 18.43 -15.01
C PRO A 611 -6.42 16.93 -14.72
N ALA A 612 -5.26 16.29 -14.92
CA ALA A 612 -5.07 14.88 -14.56
C ALA A 612 -5.39 14.62 -13.08
N GLY A 613 -6.10 13.52 -12.81
CA GLY A 613 -6.62 13.15 -11.50
C GLY A 613 -7.79 14.00 -10.97
N VAL A 614 -8.30 14.93 -11.78
CA VAL A 614 -9.54 15.68 -11.49
C VAL A 614 -10.65 15.23 -12.44
N THR A 615 -11.83 14.98 -11.89
CA THR A 615 -13.03 14.62 -12.66
C THR A 615 -14.20 15.53 -12.29
N ALA A 616 -15.22 15.54 -13.14
CA ALA A 616 -16.48 16.24 -12.91
C ALA A 616 -17.66 15.31 -13.21
N HIS A 617 -18.68 15.34 -12.37
CA HIS A 617 -19.90 14.54 -12.53
C HIS A 617 -21.13 15.42 -12.37
N ILE A 618 -22.24 15.02 -12.98
CA ILE A 618 -23.49 15.79 -13.01
C ILE A 618 -24.68 14.92 -12.59
N ARG A 619 -25.53 15.49 -11.74
CA ARG A 619 -26.90 15.02 -11.51
C ARG A 619 -27.88 16.13 -11.88
N THR A 620 -29.06 15.77 -12.37
CA THR A 620 -30.09 16.73 -12.77
C THR A 620 -31.48 16.29 -12.31
N ASP A 621 -32.27 17.26 -11.84
CA ASP A 621 -33.70 17.11 -11.57
C ASP A 621 -34.56 17.66 -12.74
N GLY A 622 -33.92 18.04 -13.85
CA GLY A 622 -34.54 18.68 -15.01
C GLY A 622 -34.81 20.18 -14.86
N ARG A 623 -34.51 20.78 -13.69
CA ARG A 623 -34.58 22.22 -13.43
C ARG A 623 -33.23 22.82 -13.10
N ALA A 624 -32.42 22.08 -12.34
CA ALA A 624 -31.07 22.45 -11.94
C ALA A 624 -30.11 21.28 -12.13
N ASP A 625 -28.89 21.63 -12.51
CA ASP A 625 -27.77 20.70 -12.64
C ASP A 625 -26.84 20.84 -11.45
N TYR A 626 -26.52 19.72 -10.83
CA TYR A 626 -25.65 19.60 -9.67
C TYR A 626 -24.33 19.01 -10.13
N VAL A 627 -23.31 19.86 -10.23
CA VAL A 627 -21.98 19.48 -10.70
C VAL A 627 -21.03 19.24 -9.53
N PHE A 628 -20.40 18.07 -9.51
CA PHE A 628 -19.44 17.64 -8.50
C PHE A 628 -18.04 17.62 -9.11
N VAL A 629 -17.17 18.55 -8.71
CA VAL A 629 -15.77 18.60 -9.14
C VAL A 629 -14.89 17.96 -8.08
N GLN A 630 -14.16 16.91 -8.45
CA GLN A 630 -13.49 16.01 -7.51
C GLN A 630 -12.02 15.83 -7.88
N ASN A 631 -11.13 16.06 -6.92
CA ASN A 631 -9.68 15.95 -7.08
C ASN A 631 -9.15 14.76 -6.27
N TYR A 632 -8.66 13.74 -6.98
CA TYR A 632 -8.09 12.52 -6.38
C TYR A 632 -6.57 12.57 -6.25
N THR A 633 -5.95 13.71 -6.57
CA THR A 633 -4.51 13.92 -6.39
C THR A 633 -4.21 14.53 -5.01
N PRO A 634 -3.00 14.30 -4.46
CA PRO A 634 -2.58 14.95 -3.21
C PRO A 634 -2.27 16.46 -3.40
N GLU A 635 -2.29 16.95 -4.63
CA GLU A 635 -1.94 18.33 -4.97
C GLU A 635 -3.18 19.19 -5.14
N THR A 636 -3.06 20.49 -4.84
CA THR A 636 -4.10 21.45 -5.22
C THR A 636 -4.12 21.60 -6.75
N LYS A 637 -5.30 21.47 -7.35
CA LYS A 637 -5.53 21.67 -8.79
C LYS A 637 -6.44 22.87 -9.03
N GLN A 638 -6.19 23.57 -10.14
CA GLN A 638 -7.06 24.65 -10.59
C GLN A 638 -7.92 24.15 -11.75
N VAL A 639 -9.23 24.33 -11.64
CA VAL A 639 -10.19 24.01 -12.70
C VAL A 639 -10.83 25.31 -13.15
N LYS A 640 -10.81 25.56 -14.46
CA LYS A 640 -11.56 26.66 -15.06
C LYS A 640 -13.00 26.19 -15.28
N LEU A 641 -13.96 26.80 -14.61
CA LEU A 641 -15.38 26.59 -14.89
C LEU A 641 -15.70 27.08 -16.31
N ASP A 642 -16.72 26.49 -16.94
CA ASP A 642 -17.18 26.93 -18.25
C ASP A 642 -17.94 28.26 -18.17
N GLU A 643 -18.58 28.69 -19.26
CA GLU A 643 -19.26 30.00 -19.33
C GLU A 643 -20.61 30.04 -18.60
N GLN A 644 -21.01 28.96 -17.91
CA GLN A 644 -22.23 28.92 -17.12
C GLN A 644 -22.06 29.56 -15.74
N SER A 645 -23.20 29.87 -15.09
CA SER A 645 -23.22 30.45 -13.75
C SER A 645 -23.43 29.37 -12.70
N TYR A 646 -22.44 29.18 -11.83
CA TYR A 646 -22.50 28.21 -10.72
C TYR A 646 -22.67 28.92 -9.37
N THR A 647 -23.27 28.23 -8.41
CA THR A 647 -23.30 28.64 -7.00
C THR A 647 -22.78 27.48 -6.16
N ASP A 648 -21.84 27.77 -5.25
CA ASP A 648 -21.32 26.75 -4.33
C ASP A 648 -22.43 26.35 -3.33
N LEU A 649 -22.84 25.10 -3.42
CA LEU A 649 -23.91 24.51 -2.62
C LEU A 649 -23.50 24.31 -1.14
N LEU A 650 -22.20 24.25 -0.84
CA LEU A 650 -21.68 23.98 0.50
C LEU A 650 -21.29 25.24 1.28
N SER A 651 -20.72 26.26 0.62
CA SER A 651 -20.17 27.44 1.33
C SER A 651 -21.06 28.70 1.28
N GLY A 652 -21.92 28.86 0.28
CA GLY A 652 -22.82 30.01 0.16
C GLY A 652 -22.18 31.41 -0.03
N GLY A 653 -20.85 31.56 -0.12
CA GLY A 653 -20.16 32.82 -0.47
C GLY A 653 -18.78 33.06 0.19
N ALA A 654 -17.87 33.75 -0.53
CA ALA A 654 -16.43 33.92 -0.26
C ALA A 654 -16.04 34.82 0.95
N VAL A 655 -14.93 34.50 1.65
CA VAL A 655 -14.31 35.35 2.70
C VAL A 655 -12.77 35.23 2.73
N GLU A 656 -12.06 36.37 2.71
CA GLU A 656 -10.59 36.51 2.72
C GLU A 656 -9.96 36.51 4.14
N ALA A 657 -8.70 36.04 4.28
CA ALA A 657 -7.78 36.37 5.38
C ALA A 657 -6.47 36.97 4.87
N ASN A 658 -5.79 37.76 5.71
CA ASN A 658 -4.53 38.40 5.36
C ASN A 658 -3.32 37.65 5.96
N PHE A 659 -2.23 37.55 5.20
CA PHE A 659 -0.97 36.89 5.58
C PHE A 659 -0.37 37.39 6.92
N GLY A 660 -0.58 38.66 7.26
CA GLY A 660 -0.08 39.23 8.51
C GLY A 660 -0.58 38.47 9.76
N GLU A 661 -1.81 37.97 9.72
CA GLU A 661 -2.42 37.23 10.84
C GLU A 661 -1.81 35.82 10.95
N VAL A 662 -1.47 35.19 9.82
CA VAL A 662 -0.78 33.89 9.76
C VAL A 662 0.62 33.99 10.35
N ALA A 663 1.38 35.02 9.99
CA ALA A 663 2.73 35.23 10.52
C ALA A 663 2.72 35.47 12.04
N SER A 664 1.75 36.24 12.54
CA SER A 664 1.58 36.46 13.99
C SER A 664 1.26 35.18 14.74
N ALA A 665 0.34 34.35 14.24
CA ALA A 665 0.00 33.09 14.90
C ALA A 665 1.18 32.10 14.99
N ILE A 666 2.04 32.05 13.96
CA ILE A 666 3.24 31.21 13.98
C ILE A 666 4.23 31.70 15.04
N SER A 667 4.45 33.02 15.12
CA SER A 667 5.39 33.62 16.07
C SER A 667 4.92 33.48 17.53
N GLU A 668 3.63 33.71 17.80
CA GLU A 668 3.03 33.55 19.13
C GLU A 668 3.08 32.10 19.63
N ALA A 669 3.01 31.13 18.72
CA ALA A 669 3.15 29.70 19.02
C ALA A 669 4.61 29.24 19.18
N GLY A 670 5.59 30.15 19.12
CA GLY A 670 7.01 29.86 19.35
C GLY A 670 7.77 29.40 18.10
N GLY A 671 7.20 29.54 16.91
CA GLY A 671 7.86 29.26 15.63
C GLY A 671 8.58 30.49 15.07
N ASP A 672 9.78 30.29 14.55
CA ASP A 672 10.53 31.35 13.85
C ASP A 672 10.48 31.10 12.33
N ILE A 673 9.90 32.03 11.57
CA ILE A 673 9.75 31.87 10.11
C ILE A 673 11.11 32.19 9.46
N ILE A 674 11.77 31.15 8.95
CA ILE A 674 13.09 31.23 8.31
C ILE A 674 12.99 31.65 6.85
N ALA A 675 11.99 31.13 6.13
CA ALA A 675 11.78 31.41 4.72
C ALA A 675 10.29 31.47 4.37
N ILE A 676 9.97 32.34 3.42
CA ILE A 676 8.63 32.55 2.89
C ILE A 676 8.75 32.55 1.38
N ASP A 677 8.20 31.55 0.73
CA ASP A 677 8.14 31.46 -0.72
C ASP A 677 6.69 31.60 -1.17
N VAL A 678 6.41 32.59 -2.02
CA VAL A 678 5.08 32.73 -2.63
C VAL A 678 4.98 31.73 -3.77
N ILE A 679 4.22 30.67 -3.56
CA ILE A 679 4.02 29.61 -4.56
C ILE A 679 3.07 30.10 -5.66
N SER A 680 1.98 30.77 -5.27
CA SER A 680 1.05 31.40 -6.22
C SER A 680 0.23 32.50 -5.56
N THR A 681 -0.17 33.51 -6.33
CA THR A 681 -1.12 34.54 -5.89
C THR A 681 -2.07 34.84 -7.03
N ASN A 682 -3.38 34.80 -6.78
CA ASN A 682 -4.41 35.29 -7.69
C ASN A 682 -5.21 36.43 -7.03
N GLN A 683 -6.36 36.84 -7.60
CA GLN A 683 -7.14 37.97 -7.10
C GLN A 683 -7.75 37.74 -5.71
N ASP A 684 -7.98 36.49 -5.31
CA ASP A 684 -8.74 36.14 -4.09
C ASP A 684 -7.93 35.28 -3.09
N VAL A 685 -6.83 34.63 -3.52
CA VAL A 685 -6.04 33.68 -2.70
C VAL A 685 -4.53 33.85 -2.95
N SER A 686 -3.73 33.79 -1.88
CA SER A 686 -2.27 33.70 -1.92
C SER A 686 -1.80 32.44 -1.20
N VAL A 687 -1.11 31.56 -1.93
CA VAL A 687 -0.47 30.35 -1.38
C VAL A 687 0.99 30.63 -1.11
N ARG A 688 1.41 30.40 0.13
CA ARG A 688 2.77 30.64 0.60
C ARG A 688 3.31 29.39 1.27
N ASP A 689 4.53 29.04 0.93
CA ASP A 689 5.31 28.04 1.63
C ASP A 689 6.12 28.73 2.74
N LEU A 690 6.06 28.17 3.94
CA LEU A 690 6.63 28.75 5.15
C LEU A 690 7.57 27.74 5.78
N THR A 691 8.86 28.05 5.77
CA THR A 691 9.84 27.28 6.54
C THR A 691 9.90 27.84 7.96
N VAL A 692 9.55 27.03 8.95
CA VAL A 692 9.51 27.44 10.36
C VAL A 692 10.55 26.64 11.15
N ALA A 693 11.45 27.35 11.83
CA ALA A 693 12.30 26.79 12.88
C ALA A 693 11.48 26.64 14.16
N VAL A 694 11.59 25.47 14.78
CA VAL A 694 11.00 25.19 16.09
C VAL A 694 12.10 24.78 17.07
N THR A 695 11.96 25.20 18.32
CA THR A 695 12.98 24.95 19.36
C THR A 695 12.78 23.58 20.02
N ASP A 696 11.53 23.12 20.15
CA ASP A 696 11.16 21.79 20.64
C ASP A 696 10.19 21.13 19.65
N ALA A 697 10.33 19.82 19.44
CA ALA A 697 9.44 19.03 18.57
C ALA A 697 7.97 19.07 19.02
N GLN A 698 7.71 19.34 20.31
CA GLN A 698 6.35 19.52 20.84
C GLN A 698 5.68 20.82 20.38
N ASP A 699 6.45 21.83 19.94
CA ASP A 699 5.91 23.12 19.52
C ASP A 699 5.33 23.10 18.10
N ASN A 700 5.69 22.09 17.29
CA ASN A 700 5.09 21.87 15.95
C ASN A 700 3.56 21.82 16.00
N SER A 701 2.99 21.10 16.98
CA SER A 701 1.53 20.95 17.07
C SER A 701 0.83 22.27 17.41
N LYS A 702 1.47 23.13 18.23
CA LYS A 702 0.92 24.42 18.64
C LYS A 702 0.88 25.41 17.48
N ILE A 703 1.92 25.44 16.65
CA ILE A 703 2.00 26.31 15.46
C ILE A 703 0.93 25.91 14.44
N ILE A 704 0.77 24.60 14.19
CA ILE A 704 -0.26 24.07 13.29
C ILE A 704 -1.66 24.43 13.79
N GLU A 705 -1.91 24.27 15.09
CA GLU A 705 -3.21 24.58 15.68
C GLU A 705 -3.52 26.08 15.64
N GLY A 706 -2.53 26.93 15.97
CA GLY A 706 -2.69 28.39 15.92
C GLY A 706 -3.03 28.92 14.54
N VAL A 707 -2.39 28.40 13.49
CA VAL A 707 -2.70 28.80 12.09
C VAL A 707 -4.04 28.24 11.62
N ARG A 708 -4.41 27.01 12.03
CA ARG A 708 -5.73 26.42 11.69
C ARG A 708 -6.92 27.20 12.25
N GLN A 709 -6.75 27.88 13.38
CA GLN A 709 -7.83 28.65 14.02
C GLN A 709 -8.11 29.99 13.34
N LEU A 710 -7.25 30.43 12.40
CA LEU A 710 -7.44 31.68 11.66
C LEU A 710 -8.49 31.51 10.56
N LYS A 711 -9.59 32.25 10.67
CA LYS A 711 -10.64 32.29 9.64
C LYS A 711 -10.09 32.89 8.34
N GLY A 712 -10.17 32.13 7.25
CA GLY A 712 -9.70 32.50 5.90
C GLY A 712 -8.24 32.13 5.59
N ALA A 713 -7.54 31.46 6.53
CA ALA A 713 -6.26 30.81 6.27
C ALA A 713 -6.43 29.28 6.35
N SER A 714 -5.84 28.55 5.40
CA SER A 714 -5.88 27.08 5.36
C SER A 714 -4.46 26.52 5.25
N ILE A 715 -4.10 25.59 6.14
CA ILE A 715 -2.84 24.85 6.05
C ILE A 715 -3.01 23.75 5.00
N ILE A 716 -2.25 23.84 3.90
CA ILE A 716 -2.31 22.86 2.80
C ILE A 716 -1.55 21.59 3.15
N ASN A 717 -0.31 21.72 3.64
CA ASN A 717 0.53 20.59 4.02
C ASN A 717 1.48 21.00 5.15
N VAL A 718 1.84 20.05 6.00
CA VAL A 718 2.90 20.17 6.99
C VAL A 718 3.81 18.97 6.84
N SER A 719 5.10 19.19 6.68
CA SER A 719 6.04 18.10 6.48
C SER A 719 7.26 18.27 7.35
N ASP A 720 7.65 17.20 8.03
CA ASP A 720 8.96 17.12 8.68
C ASP A 720 10.00 16.78 7.61
N ARG A 721 10.96 17.69 7.41
CA ARG A 721 12.01 17.55 6.40
C ARG A 721 12.83 16.28 6.57
N THR A 722 12.95 15.77 7.79
CA THR A 722 13.63 14.50 8.09
C THR A 722 12.84 13.33 7.53
N PHE A 723 11.53 13.26 7.78
CA PHE A 723 10.70 12.19 7.24
C PHE A 723 10.58 12.24 5.71
N LEU A 724 10.52 13.44 5.13
CA LEU A 724 10.51 13.61 3.67
C LEU A 724 11.77 13.02 3.01
N LEU A 725 12.95 13.22 3.60
CA LEU A 725 14.20 12.66 3.09
C LEU A 725 14.25 11.12 3.13
N HIS A 726 13.42 10.50 3.95
CA HIS A 726 13.34 9.06 4.12
C HIS A 726 12.24 8.39 3.27
N LEU A 727 11.42 9.16 2.57
CA LEU A 727 10.42 8.61 1.65
C LEU A 727 11.12 7.88 0.50
N GLY A 728 10.89 6.56 0.39
CA GLY A 728 11.54 5.71 -0.61
C GLY A 728 12.94 5.20 -0.24
N GLY A 729 13.44 5.49 0.97
CA GLY A 729 14.79 5.12 1.42
C GLY A 729 15.85 6.12 0.97
N LYS A 730 17.10 5.97 1.47
CA LYS A 730 18.18 6.95 1.23
C LYS A 730 19.15 6.61 0.10
N ILE A 731 19.05 5.41 -0.47
CA ILE A 731 19.97 4.90 -1.49
C ILE A 731 19.19 4.17 -2.59
N GLU A 732 19.68 4.24 -3.82
CA GLU A 732 19.17 3.51 -4.97
C GLU A 732 20.31 2.79 -5.70
N VAL A 733 19.96 1.80 -6.53
CA VAL A 733 20.94 1.06 -7.35
C VAL A 733 20.93 1.60 -8.77
N THR A 734 22.07 2.10 -9.24
CA THR A 734 22.26 2.58 -10.61
C THR A 734 23.25 1.70 -11.38
N PRO A 735 22.98 1.38 -12.67
CA PRO A 735 23.86 0.56 -13.46
C PRO A 735 25.19 1.28 -13.73
N LYS A 736 26.32 0.58 -13.55
CA LYS A 736 27.66 1.14 -13.81
C LYS A 736 27.89 1.48 -15.29
N THR A 737 27.30 0.68 -16.17
CA THR A 737 27.32 0.90 -17.62
C THR A 737 25.87 0.83 -18.09
N PRO A 738 25.37 1.87 -18.77
CA PRO A 738 24.02 1.82 -19.33
C PRO A 738 23.96 0.77 -20.45
N ILE A 739 22.80 0.12 -20.61
CA ILE A 739 22.55 -0.89 -21.63
C ILE A 739 21.62 -0.25 -22.65
N HIS A 740 22.12 0.07 -23.84
CA HIS A 740 21.35 0.80 -24.85
C HIS A 740 20.87 -0.09 -26.00
N ASN A 741 21.50 -1.25 -26.18
CA ASN A 741 21.23 -2.12 -27.32
C ASN A 741 21.51 -3.60 -26.99
N ARG A 742 21.24 -4.46 -27.97
CA ARG A 742 21.42 -5.92 -27.84
C ARG A 742 22.88 -6.34 -27.69
N GLU A 743 23.84 -5.61 -28.25
CA GLU A 743 25.27 -5.90 -28.11
C GLU A 743 25.75 -5.60 -26.67
N ASP A 744 25.28 -4.51 -26.08
CA ASP A 744 25.51 -4.21 -24.67
C ASP A 744 24.92 -5.33 -23.80
N LEU A 745 23.67 -5.75 -24.07
CA LEU A 745 22.99 -6.82 -23.35
C LEU A 745 23.72 -8.17 -23.48
N SER A 746 24.24 -8.50 -24.67
CA SER A 746 24.93 -9.78 -24.89
C SER A 746 26.25 -9.88 -24.13
N ARG A 747 26.92 -8.73 -23.96
CA ARG A 747 28.19 -8.61 -23.23
C ARG A 747 28.01 -8.64 -21.72
N VAL A 748 26.89 -8.15 -21.19
CA VAL A 748 26.63 -8.07 -19.74
C VAL A 748 25.71 -9.15 -19.20
N TYR A 749 25.02 -9.92 -20.05
CA TYR A 749 24.15 -11.03 -19.62
C TYR A 749 24.42 -12.36 -20.34
N THR A 750 23.94 -12.57 -21.57
CA THR A 750 24.19 -13.82 -22.31
C THR A 750 24.38 -13.55 -23.81
N PRO A 751 25.30 -14.26 -24.51
CA PRO A 751 26.07 -15.42 -24.04
C PRO A 751 27.46 -15.09 -23.44
N ASP A 752 27.99 -13.87 -23.59
CA ASP A 752 29.42 -13.60 -23.35
C ASP A 752 29.84 -13.69 -21.87
N VAL A 753 28.91 -13.44 -20.94
CA VAL A 753 29.18 -13.56 -19.50
C VAL A 753 29.56 -14.98 -19.11
N ALA A 754 29.13 -16.01 -19.85
CA ALA A 754 29.55 -17.39 -19.60
C ALA A 754 31.09 -17.52 -19.57
N ARG A 755 31.80 -16.75 -20.40
CA ARG A 755 33.29 -16.72 -20.41
C ARG A 755 33.85 -16.10 -19.13
N VAL A 756 33.18 -15.08 -18.59
CA VAL A 756 33.53 -14.44 -17.32
C VAL A 756 33.28 -15.42 -16.16
N CYS A 757 32.15 -16.11 -16.15
CA CYS A 757 31.84 -17.16 -15.17
C CYS A 757 32.87 -18.28 -15.19
N SER A 758 33.24 -18.81 -16.38
CA SER A 758 34.27 -19.84 -16.51
C SER A 758 35.63 -19.35 -16.00
N ALA A 759 36.03 -18.12 -16.32
CA ALA A 759 37.30 -17.57 -15.84
C ALA A 759 37.36 -17.47 -14.29
N ILE A 760 36.24 -17.14 -13.64
CA ILE A 760 36.12 -17.13 -12.17
C ILE A 760 36.10 -18.56 -11.62
N SER A 761 35.44 -19.50 -12.29
CA SER A 761 35.43 -20.91 -11.88
C SER A 761 36.84 -21.53 -11.92
N GLU A 762 37.67 -21.17 -12.89
CA GLU A 762 39.06 -21.63 -13.01
C GLU A 762 39.99 -20.94 -11.98
N GLU A 763 39.75 -19.66 -11.71
CA GLU A 763 40.55 -18.86 -10.78
C GLU A 763 39.62 -17.98 -9.91
N PRO A 764 39.14 -18.48 -8.75
CA PRO A 764 38.15 -17.79 -7.92
C PRO A 764 38.53 -16.35 -7.53
N GLY A 765 39.83 -16.06 -7.40
CA GLY A 765 40.35 -14.72 -7.14
C GLY A 765 39.99 -13.68 -8.21
N LYS A 766 39.65 -14.10 -9.44
CA LYS A 766 39.15 -13.21 -10.49
C LYS A 766 37.82 -12.54 -10.16
N ALA A 767 37.06 -13.04 -9.17
CA ALA A 767 35.87 -12.35 -8.67
C ALA A 767 36.17 -10.89 -8.28
N PHE A 768 37.31 -10.62 -7.62
CA PHE A 768 37.76 -9.26 -7.29
C PHE A 768 38.13 -8.40 -8.51
N SER A 769 38.26 -8.96 -9.70
CA SER A 769 38.61 -8.22 -10.92
C SER A 769 37.41 -8.06 -11.85
N LEU A 770 36.50 -9.05 -11.86
CA LEU A 770 35.44 -9.21 -12.85
C LEU A 770 34.03 -8.98 -12.29
N THR A 771 33.87 -8.80 -10.97
CA THR A 771 32.56 -8.55 -10.35
C THR A 771 32.59 -7.34 -9.40
N ILE A 772 31.42 -7.02 -8.85
CA ILE A 772 31.24 -5.96 -7.85
C ILE A 772 32.07 -6.19 -6.58
N LYS A 773 32.53 -7.44 -6.30
CA LYS A 773 33.31 -7.83 -5.11
C LYS A 773 34.50 -6.91 -4.82
N ARG A 774 35.10 -6.29 -5.86
CA ARG A 774 36.22 -5.34 -5.66
C ARG A 774 35.85 -4.07 -4.91
N ASN A 775 34.58 -3.66 -4.94
CA ASN A 775 34.15 -2.36 -4.43
C ASN A 775 33.01 -2.44 -3.42
N THR A 776 32.58 -3.65 -3.05
CA THR A 776 31.38 -3.85 -2.23
C THR A 776 31.67 -4.25 -0.79
N VAL A 777 30.88 -3.69 0.14
CA VAL A 777 30.92 -4.01 1.57
C VAL A 777 29.52 -4.38 2.04
N ALA A 778 29.40 -5.43 2.86
CA ALA A 778 28.16 -5.73 3.57
C ALA A 778 28.16 -5.00 4.92
N VAL A 779 27.18 -4.12 5.16
CA VAL A 779 26.95 -3.51 6.48
C VAL A 779 25.93 -4.39 7.20
N VAL A 780 26.39 -5.23 8.11
CA VAL A 780 25.60 -6.29 8.74
C VAL A 780 25.22 -5.89 10.16
N SER A 781 23.93 -5.96 10.47
CA SER A 781 23.38 -5.67 11.80
C SER A 781 22.26 -6.65 12.16
N ASP A 782 22.05 -6.91 13.46
CA ASP A 782 20.85 -7.61 13.98
C ASP A 782 19.86 -6.63 14.66
N GLY A 783 20.17 -5.33 14.66
CA GLY A 783 19.38 -4.27 15.27
C GLY A 783 19.30 -4.33 16.80
N SER A 784 20.20 -5.05 17.46
CA SER A 784 20.16 -5.25 18.91
C SER A 784 20.74 -4.09 19.73
N ALA A 785 21.46 -3.15 19.11
CA ALA A 785 22.12 -2.04 19.82
C ALA A 785 22.02 -0.65 19.12
N VAL A 786 20.93 -0.38 18.38
CA VAL A 786 20.80 0.82 17.52
C VAL A 786 20.80 2.13 18.30
N LEU A 787 21.77 3.02 18.05
CA LEU A 787 21.82 4.43 18.51
C LEU A 787 21.56 4.65 20.02
N GLY A 788 21.85 3.66 20.87
CA GLY A 788 21.53 3.73 22.31
C GLY A 788 20.03 3.63 22.65
N LEU A 789 19.17 3.37 21.65
CA LEU A 789 17.75 3.05 21.83
C LEU A 789 17.54 1.61 22.32
N GLY A 790 18.61 0.81 22.31
CA GLY A 790 18.60 -0.61 22.68
C GLY A 790 18.14 -1.49 21.53
N ASN A 791 17.60 -2.65 21.87
CA ASN A 791 17.12 -3.62 20.90
C ASN A 791 15.75 -3.19 20.35
N ILE A 792 15.77 -2.44 19.25
CA ILE A 792 14.57 -2.00 18.51
C ILE A 792 14.30 -2.87 17.28
N GLY A 793 15.13 -3.89 17.07
CA GLY A 793 15.00 -4.88 16.02
C GLY A 793 15.58 -4.43 14.66
N PRO A 794 15.81 -5.40 13.76
CA PRO A 794 16.52 -5.20 12.49
C PRO A 794 15.79 -4.24 11.53
N ARG A 795 14.46 -4.23 11.53
CA ARG A 795 13.68 -3.32 10.67
C ARG A 795 13.86 -1.85 11.06
N ALA A 796 13.91 -1.56 12.35
CA ALA A 796 14.12 -0.21 12.85
C ALA A 796 15.59 0.24 12.73
N ALA A 797 16.53 -0.69 12.52
CA ALA A 797 17.94 -0.39 12.24
C ALA A 797 18.19 0.06 10.79
N MET A 798 17.31 -0.29 9.85
CA MET A 798 17.48 -0.01 8.41
C MET A 798 17.82 1.46 8.09
N PRO A 799 17.14 2.48 8.66
CA PRO A 799 17.49 3.87 8.39
C PRO A 799 18.95 4.19 8.75
N VAL A 800 19.50 3.61 9.83
CA VAL A 800 20.90 3.82 10.21
C VAL A 800 21.83 3.11 9.23
N MET A 801 21.51 1.87 8.85
CA MET A 801 22.31 1.08 7.91
C MET A 801 22.34 1.69 6.51
N GLU A 802 21.22 2.18 6.00
CA GLU A 802 21.16 2.95 4.74
C GLU A 802 22.01 4.22 4.82
N GLY A 803 21.99 4.88 5.99
CA GLY A 803 22.84 6.03 6.25
C GLY A 803 24.32 5.67 6.11
N LYS A 804 24.77 4.57 6.72
CA LYS A 804 26.16 4.11 6.58
C LYS A 804 26.51 3.75 5.15
N ALA A 805 25.62 3.07 4.44
CA ALA A 805 25.82 2.74 3.03
C ALA A 805 25.99 4.01 2.16
N MET A 806 25.16 5.03 2.39
CA MET A 806 25.29 6.33 1.75
C MET A 806 26.63 7.02 2.07
N LEU A 807 27.10 6.96 3.32
CA LEU A 807 28.37 7.56 3.74
C LEU A 807 29.60 6.85 3.14
N PHE A 808 29.57 5.51 3.01
CA PHE A 808 30.58 4.75 2.27
C PHE A 808 30.70 5.24 0.82
N LYS A 809 29.56 5.44 0.17
CA LYS A 809 29.51 5.91 -1.22
C LYS A 809 30.02 7.34 -1.35
N GLN A 810 29.51 8.24 -0.51
CA GLN A 810 29.79 9.67 -0.56
C GLN A 810 31.27 9.99 -0.29
N PHE A 811 31.86 9.37 0.74
CA PHE A 811 33.21 9.75 1.19
C PHE A 811 34.33 8.88 0.61
N ALA A 812 34.05 7.62 0.26
CA ALA A 812 35.06 6.67 -0.18
C ALA A 812 34.78 6.03 -1.55
N GLY A 813 33.63 6.33 -2.17
CA GLY A 813 33.23 5.68 -3.43
C GLY A 813 33.09 4.16 -3.29
N VAL A 814 32.78 3.67 -2.09
CA VAL A 814 32.57 2.24 -1.78
C VAL A 814 31.07 1.93 -1.86
N ASP A 815 30.72 0.83 -2.51
CA ASP A 815 29.32 0.41 -2.69
C ASP A 815 28.91 -0.49 -1.53
N ALA A 816 28.22 0.06 -0.53
CA ALA A 816 27.83 -0.68 0.66
C ALA A 816 26.36 -1.11 0.61
N PHE A 817 26.07 -2.31 1.14
CA PHE A 817 24.72 -2.88 1.19
C PHE A 817 24.26 -3.00 2.65
N PRO A 818 23.13 -2.38 3.04
CA PRO A 818 22.57 -2.53 4.38
C PRO A 818 21.88 -3.89 4.53
N ILE A 819 22.43 -4.78 5.36
CA ILE A 819 21.93 -6.14 5.58
C ILE A 819 21.55 -6.29 7.06
N CYS A 820 20.30 -5.97 7.38
CA CYS A 820 19.72 -6.23 8.70
C CYS A 820 19.18 -7.66 8.76
N LEU A 821 19.75 -8.49 9.62
CA LEU A 821 19.39 -9.89 9.79
C LEU A 821 18.26 -10.03 10.81
N ASP A 822 17.17 -10.73 10.44
CA ASP A 822 16.06 -11.07 11.34
C ASP A 822 16.36 -12.29 12.23
N THR A 823 17.56 -12.28 12.81
CA THR A 823 18.03 -13.26 13.77
C THR A 823 19.03 -12.62 14.70
N GLN A 824 19.03 -13.09 15.94
CA GLN A 824 19.98 -12.70 16.97
C GLN A 824 20.80 -13.92 17.45
N ASP A 825 20.67 -15.06 16.76
CA ASP A 825 21.46 -16.25 17.02
C ASP A 825 22.88 -16.09 16.45
N THR A 826 23.89 -16.25 17.30
CA THR A 826 25.31 -16.04 16.95
C THR A 826 25.74 -16.91 15.78
N GLU A 827 25.40 -18.21 15.79
CA GLU A 827 25.83 -19.15 14.75
C GLU A 827 25.08 -18.92 13.44
N GLU A 828 23.80 -18.53 13.51
CA GLU A 828 23.03 -18.16 12.33
C GLU A 828 23.57 -16.90 11.67
N ILE A 829 23.97 -15.89 12.44
CA ILE A 829 24.62 -14.68 11.92
C ILE A 829 25.93 -15.06 11.22
N ILE A 830 26.81 -15.82 11.88
CA ILE A 830 28.09 -16.25 11.30
C ILE A 830 27.86 -17.04 10.01
N ARG A 831 26.97 -18.03 10.02
CA ARG A 831 26.62 -18.85 8.86
C ARG A 831 26.11 -17.99 7.70
N THR A 832 25.25 -17.02 7.99
CA THR A 832 24.64 -16.15 6.98
C THR A 832 25.69 -15.24 6.36
N VAL A 833 26.52 -14.56 7.17
CA VAL A 833 27.60 -13.70 6.68
C VAL A 833 28.58 -14.49 5.82
N LYS A 834 28.93 -15.72 6.22
CA LYS A 834 29.77 -16.62 5.41
C LYS A 834 29.13 -16.95 4.07
N ALA A 835 27.84 -17.29 4.06
CA ALA A 835 27.11 -17.66 2.85
C ALA A 835 27.04 -16.52 1.82
N ILE A 836 26.94 -15.27 2.28
CA ILE A 836 26.85 -14.09 1.41
C ILE A 836 28.22 -13.49 1.03
N SER A 837 29.29 -13.85 1.76
CA SER A 837 30.65 -13.34 1.55
C SER A 837 31.21 -13.42 0.12
N PRO A 838 30.82 -14.37 -0.76
CA PRO A 838 31.32 -14.39 -2.14
C PRO A 838 31.09 -13.07 -2.91
N ALA A 839 30.01 -12.32 -2.60
CA ALA A 839 29.67 -11.07 -3.27
C ALA A 839 30.43 -9.82 -2.75
N PHE A 840 31.07 -9.91 -1.57
CA PHE A 840 31.63 -8.75 -0.87
C PHE A 840 33.15 -8.80 -0.75
N GLY A 841 33.78 -7.62 -0.79
CA GLY A 841 35.21 -7.44 -0.56
C GLY A 841 35.58 -7.18 0.90
N GLY A 842 34.59 -6.97 1.77
CA GLY A 842 34.74 -6.84 3.22
C GLY A 842 33.40 -6.80 3.95
N ILE A 843 33.41 -7.00 5.26
CA ILE A 843 32.22 -7.03 6.13
C ILE A 843 32.35 -5.94 7.20
N ASN A 844 31.37 -5.05 7.29
CA ASN A 844 31.22 -4.08 8.36
C ASN A 844 30.12 -4.53 9.33
N LEU A 845 30.47 -4.94 10.54
CA LEU A 845 29.52 -5.28 11.61
C LEU A 845 29.07 -4.00 12.34
N GLU A 846 27.78 -3.94 12.66
CA GLU A 846 27.14 -2.73 13.16
C GLU A 846 25.99 -3.01 14.13
N ASP A 847 25.88 -2.25 15.23
CA ASP A 847 24.72 -2.27 16.13
C ASP A 847 24.39 -3.69 16.67
N ILE A 848 25.42 -4.53 16.90
CA ILE A 848 25.30 -5.87 17.49
C ILE A 848 25.69 -5.83 18.97
N SER A 849 24.80 -6.29 19.85
CA SER A 849 24.98 -6.26 21.30
C SER A 849 26.13 -7.14 21.80
N SER A 850 26.90 -6.62 22.77
CA SER A 850 27.84 -7.39 23.60
C SER A 850 27.12 -8.41 24.51
N PRO A 851 27.68 -9.60 24.79
CA PRO A 851 29.02 -10.07 24.42
C PRO A 851 29.10 -10.78 23.04
N ARG A 852 27.98 -11.05 22.39
CA ARG A 852 27.93 -11.85 21.14
C ARG A 852 28.74 -11.25 20.01
N CYS A 853 28.79 -9.92 19.92
CA CYS A 853 29.55 -9.19 18.92
C CYS A 853 31.03 -9.64 18.86
N PHE A 854 31.64 -9.99 20.01
CA PHE A 854 33.02 -10.44 20.07
C PHE A 854 33.21 -11.82 19.44
N GLU A 855 32.32 -12.77 19.74
CA GLU A 855 32.39 -14.11 19.18
C GLU A 855 32.14 -14.09 17.68
N ILE A 856 31.12 -13.36 17.24
CA ILE A 856 30.78 -13.17 15.82
C ILE A 856 31.98 -12.61 15.07
N GLU A 857 32.57 -11.53 15.56
CA GLU A 857 33.72 -10.90 14.93
C GLU A 857 34.95 -11.82 14.87
N ARG A 858 35.29 -12.49 15.98
CA ARG A 858 36.44 -13.40 16.05
C ARG A 858 36.28 -14.55 15.06
N ARG A 859 35.14 -15.23 15.08
CA ARG A 859 34.84 -16.37 14.18
C ARG A 859 34.83 -15.93 12.72
N LEU A 860 34.28 -14.76 12.41
CA LEU A 860 34.28 -14.25 11.04
C LEU A 860 35.69 -13.89 10.55
N ASN A 861 36.54 -13.29 11.39
CA ASN A 861 37.95 -13.06 11.04
C ASN A 861 38.73 -14.37 10.82
N GLU A 862 38.45 -15.42 11.59
CA GLU A 862 39.11 -16.73 11.46
C GLU A 862 38.62 -17.52 10.22
N GLU A 863 37.35 -17.36 9.85
CA GLU A 863 36.69 -18.20 8.85
C GLU A 863 36.52 -17.56 7.47
N LEU A 864 36.72 -16.24 7.35
CA LEU A 864 36.64 -15.52 6.08
C LEU A 864 38.03 -15.17 5.53
N ASP A 865 38.11 -15.08 4.21
CA ASP A 865 39.32 -14.61 3.51
C ASP A 865 39.24 -13.12 3.14
N ILE A 866 38.34 -12.37 3.77
CA ILE A 866 38.07 -10.94 3.55
C ILE A 866 38.04 -10.19 4.89
N PRO A 867 38.39 -8.90 4.91
CA PRO A 867 38.48 -8.14 6.15
C PRO A 867 37.10 -7.96 6.80
N VAL A 868 37.06 -8.17 8.12
CA VAL A 868 35.90 -7.89 8.99
C VAL A 868 36.25 -6.71 9.90
N PHE A 869 35.36 -5.73 9.95
CA PHE A 869 35.50 -4.54 10.79
C PHE A 869 34.20 -4.32 11.56
N HIS A 870 34.27 -4.09 12.86
CA HIS A 870 33.11 -3.71 13.66
C HIS A 870 33.20 -2.22 14.00
N ASP A 871 32.22 -1.42 13.57
CA ASP A 871 32.34 0.04 13.66
C ASP A 871 32.27 0.54 15.12
N ASP A 872 31.35 0.02 15.92
CA ASP A 872 31.24 0.37 17.36
C ASP A 872 32.49 0.02 18.17
N GLN A 873 33.24 -1.01 17.76
CA GLN A 873 34.46 -1.44 18.41
C GLN A 873 35.67 -0.69 17.84
N HIS A 874 36.04 -1.00 16.60
CA HIS A 874 37.28 -0.53 15.98
C HIS A 874 37.16 0.89 15.45
N GLY A 875 35.99 1.27 14.92
CA GLY A 875 35.73 2.64 14.45
C GLY A 875 35.88 3.63 15.60
N THR A 876 35.21 3.36 16.71
CA THR A 876 35.30 4.14 17.95
C THR A 876 36.73 4.20 18.47
N ALA A 877 37.44 3.07 18.54
CA ALA A 877 38.81 2.99 19.02
C ALA A 877 39.79 3.83 18.19
N VAL A 878 39.70 3.77 16.86
CA VAL A 878 40.56 4.52 15.94
C VAL A 878 40.36 6.02 16.07
N VAL A 879 39.11 6.49 16.07
CA VAL A 879 38.81 7.93 16.14
C VAL A 879 39.13 8.49 17.53
N LEU A 880 38.84 7.73 18.58
CA LEU A 880 39.25 8.08 19.94
C LEU A 880 40.76 8.27 20.02
N TYR A 881 41.54 7.31 19.52
CA TYR A 881 42.98 7.38 19.62
C TYR A 881 43.55 8.53 18.78
N ALA A 882 42.98 8.80 17.60
CA ALA A 882 43.32 9.97 16.79
C ALA A 882 43.13 11.29 17.55
N GLY A 883 42.00 11.43 18.24
CA GLY A 883 41.72 12.60 19.08
C GLY A 883 42.69 12.70 20.25
N LEU A 884 42.99 11.57 20.88
CA LEU A 884 43.91 11.51 22.01
C LEU A 884 45.34 11.88 21.61
N ILE A 885 45.81 11.48 20.42
CA ILE A 885 47.12 11.91 19.89
C ILE A 885 47.21 13.43 19.87
N ASN A 886 46.19 14.11 19.34
CA ASN A 886 46.16 15.57 19.29
C ASN A 886 45.96 16.20 20.67
N ALA A 887 45.11 15.62 21.53
CA ALA A 887 44.92 16.10 22.89
C ALA A 887 46.23 16.06 23.71
N LEU A 888 46.94 14.92 23.67
CA LEU A 888 48.22 14.73 24.35
C LEU A 888 49.29 15.71 23.86
N LYS A 889 49.38 15.94 22.54
CA LYS A 889 50.28 16.96 21.98
C LYS A 889 49.94 18.37 22.45
N LEU A 890 48.64 18.70 22.57
CA LEU A 890 48.21 20.02 23.03
C LEU A 890 48.63 20.29 24.49
N VAL A 891 48.54 19.28 25.35
CA VAL A 891 48.92 19.39 26.77
C VAL A 891 50.38 19.02 27.06
N GLY A 892 51.16 18.68 26.02
CA GLY A 892 52.58 18.32 26.14
C GLY A 892 52.84 17.01 26.90
N LYS A 893 51.91 16.04 26.86
CA LYS A 893 52.04 14.74 27.55
C LYS A 893 52.33 13.60 26.57
N SER A 894 52.99 12.54 27.05
CA SER A 894 53.24 11.30 26.29
C SER A 894 52.26 10.21 26.70
N ILE A 895 51.79 9.40 25.73
CA ILE A 895 50.89 8.27 26.01
C ILE A 895 51.49 7.21 26.94
N THR A 896 52.83 7.12 27.00
CA THR A 896 53.56 6.16 27.85
C THR A 896 53.48 6.49 29.33
N ASP A 897 53.29 7.77 29.67
CA ASP A 897 53.48 8.32 31.01
C ASP A 897 52.16 8.66 31.71
N VAL A 898 51.09 8.81 30.93
CA VAL A 898 49.76 9.20 31.42
C VAL A 898 48.99 8.06 32.07
N LYS A 899 48.25 8.38 33.13
CA LYS A 899 47.23 7.47 33.69
C LYS A 899 45.91 7.67 32.94
N ILE A 900 45.41 6.60 32.33
CA ILE A 900 44.16 6.58 31.54
C ILE A 900 43.10 5.76 32.28
N VAL A 901 41.95 6.36 32.57
CA VAL A 901 40.79 5.67 33.14
C VAL A 901 39.72 5.50 32.08
N VAL A 902 39.35 4.25 31.80
CA VAL A 902 38.30 3.90 30.83
C VAL A 902 37.08 3.38 31.59
N CYS A 903 35.93 4.03 31.43
CA CYS A 903 34.68 3.64 32.07
C CYS A 903 33.71 3.02 31.07
N GLY A 904 33.28 1.78 31.33
CA GLY A 904 32.43 0.98 30.43
C GLY A 904 33.25 0.00 29.61
N ILE A 905 33.51 -1.18 30.17
CA ILE A 905 34.31 -2.27 29.56
C ILE A 905 33.37 -3.22 28.81
N GLY A 906 32.63 -2.64 27.87
CA GLY A 906 31.87 -3.33 26.83
C GLY A 906 32.67 -3.46 25.53
N ALA A 907 31.99 -3.64 24.40
CA ALA A 907 32.60 -3.79 23.08
C ALA A 907 33.58 -2.65 22.72
N ALA A 908 33.09 -1.40 22.76
CA ALA A 908 33.92 -0.22 22.50
C ALA A 908 35.04 -0.04 23.53
N GLY A 909 34.75 -0.25 24.83
CA GLY A 909 35.73 -0.08 25.90
C GLY A 909 36.94 -1.01 25.77
N VAL A 910 36.69 -2.28 25.46
CA VAL A 910 37.77 -3.26 25.23
C VAL A 910 38.60 -2.87 24.01
N ALA A 911 37.96 -2.52 22.89
CA ALA A 911 38.66 -2.12 21.67
C ALA A 911 39.48 -0.83 21.84
N CYS A 912 38.93 0.19 22.51
CA CYS A 912 39.64 1.43 22.85
C CYS A 912 40.87 1.15 23.72
N SER A 913 40.76 0.30 24.74
CA SER A 913 41.92 -0.03 25.57
C SER A 913 42.97 -0.83 24.81
N ASN A 914 42.56 -1.75 23.93
CA ASN A 914 43.50 -2.52 23.12
C ASN A 914 44.35 -1.62 22.20
N ILE A 915 43.73 -0.66 21.49
CA ILE A 915 44.50 0.26 20.63
C ILE A 915 45.42 1.17 21.45
N LEU A 916 45.01 1.56 22.66
CA LEU A 916 45.84 2.38 23.56
C LEU A 916 47.06 1.59 24.07
N LEU A 917 46.88 0.33 24.44
CA LEU A 917 47.99 -0.58 24.81
C LEU A 917 48.94 -0.78 23.63
N SER A 918 48.40 -1.04 22.42
CA SER A 918 49.18 -1.16 21.18
C SER A 918 49.96 0.13 20.84
N ALA A 919 49.41 1.29 21.21
CA ALA A 919 50.05 2.59 21.08
C ALA A 919 51.14 2.89 22.14
N GLY A 920 51.31 2.00 23.13
CA GLY A 920 52.31 2.13 24.18
C GLY A 920 51.81 2.68 25.52
N ALA A 921 50.50 2.82 25.72
CA ALA A 921 49.96 3.16 27.04
C ALA A 921 50.26 2.04 28.03
N SER A 922 50.84 2.39 29.18
CA SER A 922 51.22 1.41 30.21
C SER A 922 50.29 1.43 31.44
N ARG A 923 49.60 2.55 31.69
CA ARG A 923 48.78 2.79 32.90
C ARG A 923 47.30 2.97 32.55
N VAL A 924 46.68 1.94 31.99
CA VAL A 924 45.25 1.91 31.65
C VAL A 924 44.48 1.20 32.75
N VAL A 925 43.48 1.85 33.35
CA VAL A 925 42.59 1.26 34.37
C VAL A 925 41.15 1.24 33.84
N GLY A 926 40.60 0.03 33.68
CA GLY A 926 39.20 -0.15 33.29
C GLY A 926 38.27 -0.19 34.49
N VAL A 927 37.15 0.53 34.42
CA VAL A 927 36.14 0.60 35.48
C VAL A 927 34.76 0.25 34.90
N ASP A 928 34.08 -0.72 35.52
CA ASP A 928 32.71 -1.11 35.16
C ASP A 928 31.82 -1.23 36.42
N ARG A 929 30.68 -1.93 36.34
CA ARG A 929 29.68 -2.07 37.40
C ARG A 929 30.26 -2.59 38.73
N GLU A 930 31.33 -3.39 38.69
CA GLU A 930 32.02 -3.91 39.88
C GLU A 930 33.13 -3.00 40.40
N GLY A 931 33.32 -1.81 39.83
CA GLY A 931 34.44 -0.93 40.10
C GLY A 931 35.63 -1.20 39.17
N ALA A 932 36.84 -0.85 39.60
CA ALA A 932 38.06 -1.11 38.85
C ALA A 932 38.30 -2.61 38.65
N LEU A 933 38.58 -3.00 37.40
CA LEU A 933 38.90 -4.38 37.06
C LEU A 933 40.35 -4.69 37.46
N VAL A 934 40.55 -5.78 38.22
CA VAL A 934 41.84 -6.18 38.78
C VAL A 934 42.06 -7.68 38.59
N ARG A 935 43.25 -8.07 38.12
CA ARG A 935 43.63 -9.48 37.86
C ARG A 935 43.54 -10.43 39.06
N THR A 936 43.38 -9.91 40.27
CA THR A 936 43.23 -10.72 41.50
C THR A 936 41.79 -11.15 41.77
N ASN A 937 40.83 -10.60 41.03
CA ASN A 937 39.41 -10.94 41.16
C ASN A 937 38.97 -11.86 40.02
N THR A 938 37.90 -12.63 40.26
CA THR A 938 37.27 -13.48 39.25
C THR A 938 35.94 -12.84 38.84
N TYR A 939 35.72 -12.70 37.53
CA TYR A 939 34.52 -12.10 36.98
C TYR A 939 33.68 -13.16 36.26
N GLU A 940 32.35 -13.06 36.33
CA GLU A 940 31.45 -13.93 35.53
C GLU A 940 31.62 -13.70 34.02
N ASN A 941 32.03 -12.48 33.64
CA ASN A 941 32.35 -12.15 32.26
C ASN A 941 33.81 -12.52 31.93
N GLU A 942 34.00 -13.51 31.06
CA GLU A 942 35.33 -13.97 30.62
C GLU A 942 36.15 -12.83 29.98
N VAL A 943 35.50 -11.90 29.28
CA VAL A 943 36.15 -10.72 28.66
C VAL A 943 36.75 -9.80 29.73
N TRP A 944 36.09 -9.65 30.87
CA TRP A 944 36.60 -8.82 31.98
C TRP A 944 37.81 -9.46 32.65
N SER A 945 37.83 -10.79 32.75
CA SER A 945 38.97 -11.53 33.30
C SER A 945 40.22 -11.39 32.42
N ASP A 946 40.08 -11.52 31.09
CA ASP A 946 41.18 -11.27 30.15
C ASP A 946 41.63 -9.80 30.16
N TYR A 947 40.68 -8.87 30.15
CA TYR A 947 40.97 -7.44 30.20
C TYR A 947 41.77 -7.05 31.45
N ALA A 948 41.36 -7.56 32.62
CA ALA A 948 42.02 -7.30 33.89
C ALA A 948 43.45 -7.87 33.95
N ALA A 949 43.73 -8.96 33.22
CA ALA A 949 45.06 -9.56 33.17
C ALA A 949 46.09 -8.69 32.42
N ARG A 950 45.63 -7.85 31.48
CA ARG A 950 46.47 -7.03 30.59
C ARG A 950 46.47 -5.54 30.93
N THR A 951 45.62 -5.10 31.86
CA THR A 951 45.46 -3.70 32.27
C THR A 951 45.69 -3.55 33.78
N ASN A 952 45.58 -2.32 34.30
CA ASN A 952 45.67 -1.97 35.72
C ASN A 952 46.90 -2.59 36.43
N PRO A 953 48.14 -2.31 35.97
CA PRO A 953 49.34 -2.92 36.52
C PRO A 953 49.59 -2.57 38.00
N GLU A 954 49.02 -1.44 38.45
CA GLU A 954 49.13 -0.92 39.82
C GLU A 954 48.10 -1.54 40.79
N LEU A 955 47.21 -2.43 40.30
CA LEU A 955 46.17 -3.10 41.08
C LEU A 955 45.24 -2.11 41.82
N GLU A 956 44.92 -0.99 41.18
CA GLU A 956 44.00 -0.01 41.73
C GLU A 956 42.61 -0.62 41.91
N THR A 957 41.99 -0.41 43.08
CA THR A 957 40.66 -0.92 43.45
C THR A 957 39.74 0.25 43.82
N GLY A 958 38.43 0.02 43.74
CA GLY A 958 37.42 1.00 44.14
C GLY A 958 36.50 1.43 43.01
N SER A 959 35.64 2.39 43.31
CA SER A 959 34.68 3.01 42.39
C SER A 959 35.35 3.96 41.40
N LEU A 960 34.62 4.34 40.34
CA LEU A 960 35.10 5.31 39.35
C LEU A 960 35.63 6.61 39.98
N ARG A 961 34.93 7.13 41.01
CA ARG A 961 35.28 8.39 41.70
C ARG A 961 36.58 8.29 42.52
N GLU A 962 36.98 7.08 42.89
CA GLU A 962 38.23 6.85 43.62
C GLU A 962 39.38 6.71 42.62
N VAL A 963 39.18 5.94 41.55
CA VAL A 963 40.21 5.62 40.55
C VAL A 963 40.53 6.81 39.63
N ILE A 964 39.57 7.71 39.38
CA ILE A 964 39.79 8.90 38.54
C ILE A 964 40.75 9.93 39.16
N ARG A 965 41.00 9.85 40.47
CA ARG A 965 41.90 10.76 41.18
C ARG A 965 43.31 10.65 40.61
N GLY A 966 43.87 11.79 40.22
CA GLY A 966 45.19 11.87 39.60
C GLY A 966 45.29 11.24 38.20
N ALA A 967 44.17 10.89 37.55
CA ALA A 967 44.18 10.47 36.16
C ALA A 967 44.44 11.66 35.22
N ASP A 968 45.21 11.43 34.16
CA ASP A 968 45.45 12.44 33.11
C ASP A 968 44.36 12.44 32.06
N VAL A 969 43.79 11.27 31.79
CA VAL A 969 42.80 11.03 30.73
C VAL A 969 41.63 10.23 31.29
N PHE A 970 40.42 10.72 31.08
CA PHE A 970 39.18 9.97 31.29
C PHE A 970 38.50 9.68 29.95
N ILE A 971 38.10 8.42 29.75
CA ILE A 971 37.36 7.94 28.57
C ILE A 971 36.07 7.29 29.06
N GLY A 972 34.93 7.89 28.72
CA GLY A 972 33.60 7.39 29.03
C GLY A 972 32.96 6.71 27.82
N LEU A 973 32.60 5.43 27.98
CA LEU A 973 31.94 4.57 27.00
C LEU A 973 30.77 3.81 27.66
N SER A 974 30.11 4.43 28.64
CA SER A 974 29.10 3.80 29.49
C SER A 974 27.77 4.57 29.44
N ARG A 975 27.15 4.80 30.60
CA ARG A 975 25.91 5.58 30.76
C ARG A 975 26.20 7.03 31.16
N GLY A 976 25.25 7.91 30.90
CA GLY A 976 25.35 9.33 31.28
C GLY A 976 25.37 9.60 32.78
N ASN A 977 25.80 10.81 33.15
CA ASN A 977 25.79 11.37 34.51
C ASN A 977 26.55 10.53 35.57
N LEU A 978 27.72 10.00 35.21
CA LEU A 978 28.56 9.21 36.11
C LEU A 978 29.57 10.04 36.91
N LEU A 979 30.02 11.16 36.34
CA LEU A 979 30.98 12.06 36.96
C LEU A 979 30.32 13.38 37.37
N THR A 980 30.85 13.96 38.44
CA THR A 980 30.54 15.33 38.88
C THR A 980 31.69 16.28 38.57
N ARG A 981 31.44 17.59 38.66
CA ARG A 981 32.51 18.60 38.49
C ARG A 981 33.63 18.40 39.51
N GLU A 982 33.27 18.05 40.75
CA GLU A 982 34.20 17.77 41.84
C GLU A 982 35.10 16.57 41.51
N ASP A 983 34.56 15.52 40.88
CA ASP A 983 35.35 14.36 40.48
C ASP A 983 36.44 14.77 39.45
N VAL A 984 36.09 15.59 38.46
CA VAL A 984 37.03 16.09 37.44
C VAL A 984 38.11 16.99 38.05
N GLN A 985 37.79 17.77 39.08
CA GLN A 985 38.78 18.60 39.80
C GLN A 985 39.85 17.78 40.54
N THR A 986 39.61 16.49 40.79
CA THR A 986 40.60 15.60 41.42
C THR A 986 41.56 14.93 40.43
N MET A 987 41.36 15.14 39.12
CA MET A 987 42.27 14.66 38.07
C MET A 987 43.61 15.39 38.10
N ALA A 988 44.58 14.89 37.33
CA ALA A 988 45.88 15.55 37.17
C ALA A 988 45.74 16.93 36.48
N ALA A 989 46.78 17.76 36.57
CA ALA A 989 46.83 19.06 35.88
C ALA A 989 46.64 18.86 34.36
N ASP A 990 45.95 19.80 33.71
CA ASP A 990 45.57 19.72 32.30
C ASP A 990 44.82 18.41 31.94
N PRO A 991 43.65 18.15 32.56
CA PRO A 991 42.94 16.89 32.35
C PRO A 991 42.29 16.83 30.97
N ILE A 992 42.34 15.65 30.35
CA ILE A 992 41.69 15.32 29.08
C ILE A 992 40.45 14.47 29.39
N VAL A 993 39.26 14.94 28.97
CA VAL A 993 37.99 14.25 29.26
C VAL A 993 37.27 13.96 27.95
N PHE A 994 37.12 12.67 27.63
CA PHE A 994 36.35 12.18 26.49
C PHE A 994 35.08 11.52 27.03
N ALA A 995 33.95 12.25 27.07
CA ALA A 995 32.67 11.76 27.58
C ALA A 995 31.73 11.43 26.41
N MET A 996 31.70 10.16 25.99
CA MET A 996 31.12 9.76 24.71
C MET A 996 29.77 9.05 24.81
N ALA A 997 29.20 8.88 26.01
CA ALA A 997 27.84 8.38 26.13
C ALA A 997 26.83 9.30 25.41
N ASN A 998 25.89 8.70 24.67
CA ASN A 998 24.82 9.39 23.96
C ASN A 998 23.45 8.91 24.48
N PRO A 999 22.41 9.77 24.47
CA PRO A 999 22.44 11.21 24.17
C PRO A 999 22.94 12.07 25.35
N VAL A 1000 23.09 11.48 26.54
CA VAL A 1000 23.57 12.14 27.76
C VAL A 1000 24.99 11.61 28.08
N PRO A 1001 26.04 12.45 27.98
CA PRO A 1001 27.40 12.09 28.34
C PRO A 1001 27.60 11.75 29.81
N GLU A 1002 28.72 11.09 30.13
CA GLU A 1002 29.14 10.79 31.51
C GLU A 1002 29.24 12.06 32.37
N ILE A 1003 29.60 13.18 31.73
CA ILE A 1003 29.54 14.53 32.29
C ILE A 1003 29.29 15.54 31.15
N MET A 1004 28.36 16.48 31.37
CA MET A 1004 28.03 17.50 30.37
C MET A 1004 29.23 18.44 30.15
N PRO A 1005 29.62 18.74 28.90
CA PRO A 1005 30.73 19.66 28.60
C PRO A 1005 30.62 21.00 29.32
N SER A 1006 29.43 21.60 29.32
CA SER A 1006 29.15 22.89 29.95
C SER A 1006 29.43 22.96 31.46
N VAL A 1007 29.57 21.80 32.12
CA VAL A 1007 29.84 21.71 33.56
C VAL A 1007 31.34 21.71 33.87
N VAL A 1008 32.21 21.38 32.91
CA VAL A 1008 33.65 21.19 33.15
C VAL A 1008 34.57 21.82 32.11
N GLU A 1009 34.03 22.45 31.07
CA GLU A 1009 34.80 23.09 29.99
C GLU A 1009 35.82 24.11 30.52
N ASP A 1010 35.55 24.81 31.61
CA ASP A 1010 36.48 25.77 32.19
C ASP A 1010 37.63 25.14 32.99
N ILE A 1011 37.55 23.84 33.34
CA ILE A 1011 38.56 23.14 34.17
C ILE A 1011 39.31 22.03 33.44
N VAL A 1012 38.83 21.57 32.29
CA VAL A 1012 39.53 20.58 31.45
C VAL A 1012 40.42 21.27 30.42
N ALA A 1013 41.53 20.63 30.06
CA ALA A 1013 42.36 21.11 28.96
C ALA A 1013 41.75 20.75 27.61
N VAL A 1014 41.14 19.57 27.50
CA VAL A 1014 40.43 19.10 26.31
C VAL A 1014 39.15 18.39 26.72
N MET A 1015 38.05 18.76 26.05
CA MET A 1015 36.77 18.06 26.13
C MET A 1015 36.45 17.46 24.76
N ALA A 1016 36.07 16.18 24.72
CA ALA A 1016 35.54 15.51 23.53
C ALA A 1016 34.27 14.73 23.88
N THR A 1017 33.38 14.57 22.92
CA THR A 1017 32.06 13.96 23.16
C THR A 1017 31.59 13.08 22.00
N GLY A 1018 30.57 12.24 22.23
CA GLY A 1018 29.89 11.50 21.17
C GLY A 1018 28.83 12.31 20.43
N ARG A 1019 28.46 13.50 20.93
CA ARG A 1019 27.40 14.35 20.38
C ARG A 1019 27.92 15.28 19.30
N SER A 1020 27.11 15.48 18.26
CA SER A 1020 27.46 16.30 17.09
C SER A 1020 27.33 17.80 17.30
N ASP A 1021 26.63 18.24 18.35
CA ASP A 1021 26.43 19.65 18.68
C ASP A 1021 27.58 20.29 19.47
N TYR A 1022 28.61 19.51 19.82
CA TYR A 1022 29.81 19.98 20.51
C TYR A 1022 31.07 19.86 19.64
N PRO A 1023 32.08 20.74 19.84
CA PRO A 1023 33.40 20.56 19.25
C PRO A 1023 34.03 19.21 19.65
N ASN A 1024 34.98 18.73 18.85
CA ASN A 1024 35.68 17.45 19.08
C ASN A 1024 34.73 16.24 19.19
N GLN A 1025 33.77 16.11 18.28
CA GLN A 1025 32.94 14.90 18.21
C GLN A 1025 33.79 13.68 17.82
N ILE A 1026 33.77 12.64 18.64
CA ILE A 1026 34.30 11.32 18.29
C ILE A 1026 33.25 10.60 17.46
N ASN A 1027 33.43 10.60 16.14
CA ASN A 1027 32.47 10.04 15.19
C ASN A 1027 33.13 9.01 14.26
N ASN A 1028 32.61 7.79 14.26
CA ASN A 1028 33.16 6.63 13.54
C ASN A 1028 33.21 6.82 12.01
N VAL A 1029 32.41 7.74 11.46
CA VAL A 1029 32.43 8.12 10.04
C VAL A 1029 33.79 8.63 9.57
N LEU A 1030 34.65 9.09 10.47
CA LEU A 1030 36.03 9.48 10.15
C LEU A 1030 36.92 8.27 9.82
N CYS A 1031 36.50 7.06 10.20
CA CYS A 1031 37.28 5.83 10.08
C CYS A 1031 36.76 4.90 8.99
N PHE A 1032 35.52 4.40 9.10
CA PHE A 1032 35.07 3.27 8.28
C PHE A 1032 35.16 3.50 6.76
N PRO A 1033 34.86 4.70 6.18
CA PRO A 1033 34.96 4.87 4.73
C PRO A 1033 36.41 4.74 4.23
N GLY A 1034 37.35 5.39 4.93
CA GLY A 1034 38.76 5.37 4.58
C GLY A 1034 39.40 4.00 4.80
N MET A 1035 39.04 3.32 5.90
CA MET A 1035 39.50 1.98 6.22
C MET A 1035 39.10 0.99 5.11
N PHE A 1036 37.82 0.96 4.74
CA PHE A 1036 37.38 0.03 3.69
C PHE A 1036 37.90 0.40 2.30
N ARG A 1037 38.09 1.68 1.99
CA ARG A 1037 38.76 2.08 0.74
C ARG A 1037 40.16 1.48 0.65
N ALA A 1038 40.91 1.50 1.75
CA ALA A 1038 42.25 0.97 1.84
C ALA A 1038 42.28 -0.55 1.63
N VAL A 1039 41.49 -1.29 2.41
CA VAL A 1039 41.51 -2.77 2.38
C VAL A 1039 40.97 -3.35 1.07
N LEU A 1040 40.02 -2.68 0.41
CA LEU A 1040 39.53 -3.08 -0.91
C LEU A 1040 40.59 -2.85 -1.99
N ASP A 1041 41.33 -1.75 -1.91
CA ASP A 1041 42.36 -1.40 -2.90
C ASP A 1041 43.56 -2.35 -2.84
N CYS A 1042 44.00 -2.72 -1.64
CA CYS A 1042 45.09 -3.67 -1.44
C CYS A 1042 44.64 -5.14 -1.30
N ARG A 1043 43.32 -5.39 -1.37
CA ARG A 1043 42.70 -6.72 -1.18
C ARG A 1043 43.21 -7.39 0.10
N ALA A 1044 43.17 -6.67 1.23
CA ALA A 1044 43.64 -7.22 2.49
C ALA A 1044 42.94 -8.54 2.83
N SER A 1045 43.61 -9.44 3.55
CA SER A 1045 42.97 -10.63 4.14
C SER A 1045 42.26 -10.31 5.45
N GLU A 1046 42.76 -9.33 6.21
CA GLU A 1046 42.25 -8.94 7.54
C GLU A 1046 42.55 -7.46 7.83
N ILE A 1047 42.02 -6.93 8.94
CA ILE A 1047 42.37 -5.62 9.51
C ILE A 1047 43.04 -5.84 10.86
N ASN A 1048 44.37 -5.65 10.91
CA ASN A 1048 45.16 -5.82 12.13
C ASN A 1048 45.40 -4.49 12.89
N GLU A 1049 46.06 -4.57 14.04
CA GLU A 1049 46.29 -3.42 14.92
C GLU A 1049 47.18 -2.35 14.29
N GLU A 1050 48.20 -2.73 13.53
CA GLU A 1050 49.07 -1.77 12.81
C GLU A 1050 48.28 -0.93 11.81
N MET A 1051 47.30 -1.54 11.13
CA MET A 1051 46.39 -0.83 10.22
C MET A 1051 45.48 0.14 10.99
N LYS A 1052 44.94 -0.25 12.15
CA LYS A 1052 44.13 0.63 13.02
C LYS A 1052 44.95 1.83 13.54
N LEU A 1053 46.18 1.59 13.99
CA LEU A 1053 47.11 2.64 14.42
C LEU A 1053 47.45 3.60 13.27
N ALA A 1054 47.71 3.07 12.07
CA ALA A 1054 47.96 3.88 10.88
C ALA A 1054 46.75 4.75 10.49
N ALA A 1055 45.53 4.22 10.62
CA ALA A 1055 44.31 4.98 10.41
C ALA A 1055 44.13 6.11 11.43
N ALA A 1056 44.38 5.85 12.72
CA ALA A 1056 44.32 6.86 13.76
C ALA A 1056 45.33 7.99 13.53
N GLN A 1057 46.57 7.64 13.17
CA GLN A 1057 47.60 8.61 12.81
C GLN A 1057 47.23 9.44 11.57
N ALA A 1058 46.55 8.84 10.60
CA ALA A 1058 46.09 9.55 9.40
C ALA A 1058 45.06 10.63 9.76
N ILE A 1059 44.05 10.30 10.58
CA ILE A 1059 43.04 11.25 11.08
C ILE A 1059 43.72 12.35 11.90
N ALA A 1060 44.58 11.99 12.85
CA ALA A 1060 45.25 12.95 13.72
C ALA A 1060 46.10 13.96 12.93
N SER A 1061 46.79 13.50 11.87
CA SER A 1061 47.65 14.33 11.03
C SER A 1061 46.90 15.28 10.08
N ALA A 1062 45.57 15.18 9.99
CA ALA A 1062 44.77 16.09 9.18
C ALA A 1062 44.65 17.50 9.82
N ILE A 1063 45.02 17.64 11.10
CA ILE A 1063 45.08 18.91 11.83
C ILE A 1063 46.55 19.31 11.99
N SER A 1064 46.90 20.51 11.54
CA SER A 1064 48.27 21.02 11.71
C SER A 1064 48.55 21.44 13.16
N ASP A 1065 49.82 21.65 13.51
CA ASP A 1065 50.19 22.10 14.86
C ASP A 1065 49.65 23.51 15.15
N GLU A 1066 49.45 24.36 14.13
CA GLU A 1066 48.90 25.71 14.25
C GLU A 1066 47.37 25.74 14.43
N GLU A 1067 46.66 24.77 13.84
CA GLU A 1067 45.20 24.67 13.93
C GLU A 1067 44.74 23.99 15.23
N ARG A 1068 45.63 23.21 15.87
CA ARG A 1068 45.32 22.44 17.06
C ARG A 1068 44.97 23.36 18.23
N THR A 1069 43.71 23.32 18.64
CA THR A 1069 43.23 24.01 19.83
C THR A 1069 42.45 23.05 20.72
N ARG A 1070 42.11 23.47 21.92
CA ARG A 1070 41.25 22.69 22.82
C ARG A 1070 39.86 22.36 22.24
N TYR A 1071 39.42 23.10 21.21
CA TYR A 1071 38.16 22.88 20.49
C TYR A 1071 38.33 22.20 19.13
N TYR A 1072 39.57 21.89 18.72
CA TYR A 1072 39.86 21.31 17.42
C TYR A 1072 41.04 20.32 17.51
N ILE A 1073 40.72 19.11 18.01
CA ILE A 1073 41.62 17.94 18.05
C ILE A 1073 41.19 16.82 17.11
N ILE A 1074 39.97 16.90 16.57
CA ILE A 1074 39.40 15.97 15.59
C ILE A 1074 38.93 16.77 14.37
N PRO A 1075 39.32 16.37 13.14
CA PRO A 1075 38.95 17.09 11.94
C PRO A 1075 37.47 16.89 11.60
N SER A 1076 36.91 17.80 10.80
CA SER A 1076 35.56 17.64 10.25
C SER A 1076 35.45 16.39 9.37
N VAL A 1077 34.29 15.73 9.42
CA VAL A 1077 33.94 14.58 8.57
C VAL A 1077 33.98 14.91 7.07
N PHE A 1078 33.84 16.19 6.72
CA PHE A 1078 33.91 16.67 5.34
C PHE A 1078 35.33 17.00 4.85
N ASN A 1079 36.36 16.73 5.66
CA ASN A 1079 37.74 16.93 5.24
C ASN A 1079 38.16 15.83 4.23
N ASP A 1080 38.24 16.22 2.96
CA ASP A 1080 38.50 15.33 1.83
C ASP A 1080 39.90 14.67 1.85
N LYS A 1081 40.81 15.16 2.70
CA LYS A 1081 42.17 14.61 2.85
C LYS A 1081 42.21 13.36 3.72
N ILE A 1082 41.22 13.16 4.59
CA ILE A 1082 41.22 12.05 5.56
C ILE A 1082 41.22 10.70 4.83
N VAL A 1083 40.26 10.47 3.94
CA VAL A 1083 40.13 9.20 3.20
C VAL A 1083 41.38 8.94 2.36
N LYS A 1084 41.93 9.96 1.70
CA LYS A 1084 43.16 9.85 0.89
C LYS A 1084 44.37 9.47 1.75
N SER A 1085 44.59 10.18 2.86
CA SER A 1085 45.71 9.93 3.79
C SER A 1085 45.60 8.56 4.45
N MET A 1086 44.39 8.21 4.94
CA MET A 1086 44.12 6.93 5.58
C MET A 1086 44.37 5.78 4.63
N ARG A 1087 43.86 5.87 3.39
CA ARG A 1087 44.11 4.88 2.34
C ARG A 1087 45.60 4.59 2.19
N SER A 1088 46.43 5.61 2.02
CA SER A 1088 47.87 5.41 1.80
C SER A 1088 48.55 4.73 2.98
N ARG A 1089 48.34 5.22 4.20
CA ARG A 1089 49.02 4.71 5.40
C ARG A 1089 48.54 3.32 5.81
N VAL A 1090 47.25 3.05 5.69
CA VAL A 1090 46.68 1.73 6.00
C VAL A 1090 47.18 0.68 5.03
N ILE A 1091 47.33 1.02 3.74
CA ILE A 1091 47.91 0.07 2.77
C ILE A 1091 49.39 -0.17 3.05
N GLU A 1092 50.18 0.84 3.41
CA GLU A 1092 51.57 0.63 3.85
C GLU A 1092 51.66 -0.31 5.05
N ALA A 1093 50.80 -0.13 6.05
CA ALA A 1093 50.71 -1.02 7.21
C ALA A 1093 50.31 -2.45 6.80
N ALA A 1094 49.35 -2.59 5.89
CA ALA A 1094 48.91 -3.88 5.37
C ALA A 1094 50.03 -4.61 4.59
N VAL A 1095 50.84 -3.88 3.84
CA VAL A 1095 52.02 -4.42 3.13
C VAL A 1095 53.09 -4.84 4.14
N LYS A 1096 53.39 -3.99 5.12
CA LYS A 1096 54.40 -4.26 6.15
C LYS A 1096 54.08 -5.50 6.99
N THR A 1097 52.80 -5.71 7.29
CA THR A 1097 52.32 -6.85 8.09
C THR A 1097 52.02 -8.10 7.25
N GLY A 1098 52.11 -8.01 5.91
CA GLY A 1098 51.94 -9.14 5.01
C GLY A 1098 50.49 -9.53 4.69
N VAL A 1099 49.51 -8.71 5.09
CA VAL A 1099 48.08 -8.98 4.87
C VAL A 1099 47.55 -8.42 3.54
N ALA A 1100 48.32 -7.57 2.85
CA ALA A 1100 47.97 -7.05 1.53
C ALA A 1100 48.18 -8.09 0.41
N ARG A 1101 47.12 -8.44 -0.33
CA ARG A 1101 47.21 -9.36 -1.49
C ARG A 1101 47.43 -8.64 -2.83
N ARG A 1102 47.42 -7.31 -2.83
CA ARG A 1102 47.65 -6.47 -4.02
C ARG A 1102 48.30 -5.16 -3.61
N ILE A 1103 49.27 -4.70 -4.40
CA ILE A 1103 49.86 -3.36 -4.27
C ILE A 1103 49.29 -2.47 -5.39
N PRO A 1104 48.56 -1.39 -5.08
CA PRO A 1104 48.06 -0.45 -6.08
C PRO A 1104 49.20 0.24 -6.87
N ARG A 1105 48.96 0.51 -8.16
CA ARG A 1105 49.97 1.10 -9.06
C ARG A 1105 50.47 2.48 -8.64
N GLU A 1106 49.66 3.25 -7.91
CA GLU A 1106 50.02 4.58 -7.43
C GLU A 1106 51.12 4.53 -6.36
N GLN A 1107 51.07 3.57 -5.43
CA GLN A 1107 52.11 3.36 -4.41
C GLN A 1107 53.38 2.73 -4.98
N ALA A 1108 53.27 1.95 -6.06
CA ALA A 1108 54.44 1.39 -6.75
C ALA A 1108 55.31 2.44 -7.45
N ARG A 1109 54.81 3.67 -7.68
CA ARG A 1109 55.57 4.78 -8.27
C ARG A 1109 56.31 5.63 -7.24
N GLU A 1110 55.85 5.67 -5.98
CA GLU A 1110 56.51 6.41 -4.90
C GLU A 1110 57.69 5.63 -4.29
N GLY A 1111 57.73 4.30 -4.45
CA GLY A 1111 58.81 3.42 -3.98
C GLY A 1111 59.99 3.23 -4.95
N GLY A 1112 60.24 4.16 -5.86
CA GLY A 1112 61.33 4.08 -6.84
C GLY A 1112 62.68 4.55 -6.29
N GLU A 1113 63.40 3.67 -5.59
CA GLU A 1113 64.86 3.41 -5.68
C GLU A 1113 65.23 2.39 -4.57
N VAL A 1114 65.90 1.31 -4.98
CA VAL A 1114 66.60 0.34 -4.11
C VAL A 1114 67.93 0.93 -3.68
#